data_AF-A0A108G3A9-F1
#
_entry.id   AF-A0A108G3A9-F1
#
_cell.length_a   1.000
_cell.length_b   1.000
_cell.length_c   1.000
_cell.angle_alpha   90.00
_cell.angle_beta   90.00
_cell.angle_gamma   90.00
#
_symmetry.space_group_name_H-M   'P 1'
#
loop_
_entity.id
_entity.type
_entity.pdbx_description
1 polymer ?
#
loop_
_entity_poly.entity_id
_entity_poly.type
_entity_poly.pdbx_seq_one_letter_code
_entity_poly.pdbx_strand_id
1 'polypeptide(L)'
;MAVYVNGVRQSSGYTVSGVGNQNGGDVIFSSAPPKGVRIRIERDVSIKRENQYQYLGDFRSPTVNDDFDRLWMVLARVAYFLGLYPGQSSRALILGPDDIDGVGAYRAHENRIANLGDPIDAGDAVNLQTLLLKLAESAEVGPGQSVLDFLASATGSSFVGFMQAGAGAVRRTLQDKARERVSVDDYFEVGDADHTEAFVRATNYLKTRGGGIIECPGPLYVARGITVPRFVLIEGRGAGATELRCAGGVNTDFITSESFAALTGSGLDVVSDSRVPSWFGLRSLRVDGNRDSNTQGRGVAFYGANVIIDDVLIRKAAGDGLYTEYAASISGLGDWRAQEEGYVRNLVVRENGGVGWRNRGPHNVHMDNIVGCLNDDWGYVSEIAAGVYNGAPTYCSVLHCYSNDMKWTPDTGRVRRNMYIGVNMSCALLVVDGGHCEVRGSSSLIAIVKQYFGGQGGDALLLSGSDIKVGTHYGIMRNDSVSQGSAVLRISGNYNQIGTSQVLGTLNRFDGVIITGVGNTINDLIARECRTGLTVTGSQNRVRGLLIRNANGFRYQRPTDVYGGYNRIELRIYHNTAGATYVSGDAPIADRDVFDVQANGLPEGSKATRSLFQVGALPIDTDVAQYVTIPHRLLWPCRTRDVRVTMTGLSVAPAQFAYCRVRTVTDTEIEFSYRCNAASSPGGQVTFAFEAQVN
;
A
#
# COMPACT_ATOMS: atom_id res chain seq x y z
N MET A 1 -23.85 -99.30 -30.01
CA MET A 1 -25.27 -98.88 -29.91
C MET A 1 -25.74 -99.10 -28.48
N ALA A 2 -26.44 -98.12 -27.89
CA ALA A 2 -26.98 -98.20 -26.54
C ALA A 2 -28.47 -97.82 -26.54
N VAL A 3 -29.28 -98.53 -25.74
CA VAL A 3 -30.73 -98.31 -25.62
C VAL A 3 -31.04 -97.84 -24.21
N TYR A 4 -31.82 -96.77 -24.11
CA TYR A 4 -32.21 -96.16 -22.85
C TYR A 4 -33.74 -96.12 -22.76
N VAL A 5 -34.26 -96.46 -21.58
CA VAL A 5 -35.68 -96.28 -21.25
C VAL A 5 -35.73 -95.28 -20.11
N ASN A 6 -36.39 -94.14 -20.33
CA ASN A 6 -36.43 -93.00 -19.39
C ASN A 6 -35.04 -92.56 -18.89
N GLY A 7 -34.03 -92.59 -19.76
CA GLY A 7 -32.67 -92.16 -19.44
C GLY A 7 -31.82 -93.20 -18.72
N VAL A 8 -32.37 -94.37 -18.36
CA VAL A 8 -31.61 -95.48 -17.79
C VAL A 8 -31.17 -96.43 -18.90
N ARG A 9 -29.86 -96.68 -19.01
CA ARG A 9 -29.29 -97.61 -20.00
C ARG A 9 -29.76 -99.03 -19.71
N GLN A 10 -30.34 -99.67 -20.71
CA GLN A 10 -30.78 -101.06 -20.61
C GLN A 10 -29.61 -101.97 -20.99
N SER A 11 -29.29 -102.94 -20.14
CA SER A 11 -28.27 -103.97 -20.39
C SER A 11 -28.87 -105.28 -20.93
N SER A 12 -30.20 -105.43 -20.87
CA SER A 12 -30.97 -106.56 -21.37
C SER A 12 -32.43 -106.12 -21.64
N GLY A 13 -33.30 -107.03 -22.10
CA GLY A 13 -34.73 -106.72 -22.34
C GLY A 13 -35.06 -106.24 -23.76
N TYR A 14 -34.07 -106.25 -24.66
CA TYR A 14 -34.23 -106.01 -26.09
C TYR A 14 -33.21 -106.83 -26.88
N THR A 15 -33.54 -107.14 -28.13
CA THR A 15 -32.63 -107.71 -29.11
C THR A 15 -32.38 -106.68 -30.21
N VAL A 16 -31.20 -106.76 -30.79
CA VAL A 16 -30.79 -105.95 -31.94
C VAL A 16 -30.51 -106.88 -33.10
N SER A 17 -31.18 -106.65 -34.22
CA SER A 17 -31.01 -107.44 -35.44
C SER A 17 -30.72 -106.53 -36.64
N GLY A 18 -30.18 -107.09 -37.73
CA GLY A 18 -29.93 -106.34 -38.97
C GLY A 18 -28.73 -105.36 -38.91
N VAL A 19 -27.84 -105.49 -37.93
CA VAL A 19 -26.61 -104.69 -37.86
C VAL A 19 -25.73 -105.00 -39.08
N GLY A 20 -25.49 -103.99 -39.92
CA GLY A 20 -24.70 -104.11 -41.15
C GLY A 20 -25.50 -104.24 -42.45
N ASN A 21 -26.84 -104.34 -42.38
CA ASN A 21 -27.69 -104.35 -43.57
C ASN A 21 -27.86 -102.95 -44.17
N GLN A 22 -27.98 -102.88 -45.49
CA GLN A 22 -28.11 -101.62 -46.25
C GLN A 22 -29.37 -100.82 -45.90
N ASN A 23 -30.42 -101.49 -45.39
CA ASN A 23 -31.69 -100.89 -45.01
C ASN A 23 -31.79 -100.54 -43.51
N GLY A 24 -30.70 -100.71 -42.73
CA GLY A 24 -30.70 -100.51 -41.29
C GLY A 24 -31.10 -101.76 -40.49
N GLY A 25 -31.05 -101.66 -39.16
CA GLY A 25 -31.37 -102.73 -38.22
C GLY A 25 -32.45 -102.32 -37.22
N ASP A 26 -33.07 -103.31 -36.59
CA ASP A 26 -34.21 -103.14 -35.68
C ASP A 26 -33.80 -103.31 -34.21
N VAL A 27 -34.48 -102.58 -33.33
CA VAL A 27 -34.46 -102.81 -31.88
C VAL A 27 -35.81 -103.35 -31.47
N ILE A 28 -35.84 -104.60 -31.04
CA ILE A 28 -37.06 -105.29 -30.65
C ILE A 28 -37.01 -105.54 -29.15
N PHE A 29 -37.94 -104.97 -28.41
CA PHE A 29 -38.03 -105.20 -26.97
C PHE A 29 -38.68 -106.57 -26.67
N SER A 30 -38.11 -107.31 -25.71
CA SER A 30 -38.66 -108.61 -25.31
C SER A 30 -39.99 -108.50 -24.56
N SER A 31 -40.28 -107.32 -23.99
CA SER A 31 -41.61 -106.92 -23.56
C SER A 31 -41.88 -105.49 -23.99
N ALA A 32 -43.09 -105.19 -24.48
CA ALA A 32 -43.44 -103.84 -24.91
C ALA A 32 -43.22 -102.82 -23.76
N PRO A 33 -42.44 -101.75 -23.98
CA PRO A 33 -42.22 -100.73 -22.96
C PRO A 33 -43.54 -100.07 -22.53
N PRO A 34 -43.75 -99.76 -21.23
CA PRO A 34 -44.99 -99.17 -20.74
C PRO A 34 -45.35 -97.87 -21.46
N LYS A 35 -46.65 -97.61 -21.66
CA LYS A 35 -47.13 -96.40 -22.34
C LYS A 35 -46.61 -95.14 -21.63
N GLY A 36 -45.95 -94.25 -22.39
CA GLY A 36 -45.44 -92.96 -21.90
C GLY A 36 -43.95 -92.93 -21.56
N VAL A 37 -43.22 -94.06 -21.64
CA VAL A 37 -41.77 -94.05 -21.46
C VAL A 37 -41.06 -93.55 -22.72
N ARG A 38 -40.02 -92.73 -22.55
CA ARG A 38 -39.15 -92.30 -23.66
C ARG A 38 -38.09 -93.36 -23.92
N ILE A 39 -38.07 -93.86 -25.14
CA ILE A 39 -37.02 -94.74 -25.64
C ILE A 39 -36.01 -93.88 -26.39
N ARG A 40 -34.74 -93.94 -25.99
CA ARG A 40 -33.64 -93.32 -26.73
C ARG A 40 -32.69 -94.42 -27.20
N ILE A 41 -32.42 -94.45 -28.50
CA ILE A 41 -31.46 -95.36 -29.12
C ILE A 41 -30.33 -94.49 -29.66
N GLU A 42 -29.10 -94.76 -29.23
CA GLU A 42 -27.95 -93.98 -29.65
C GLU A 42 -26.84 -94.85 -30.24
N ARG A 43 -26.14 -94.29 -31.22
CA ARG A 43 -24.92 -94.87 -31.77
C ARG A 43 -23.76 -94.51 -30.85
N ASP A 44 -23.62 -95.31 -29.81
CA ASP A 44 -22.41 -95.37 -28.99
C ASP A 44 -21.30 -96.05 -29.81
N VAL A 45 -20.41 -95.25 -30.40
CA VAL A 45 -19.26 -95.66 -31.23
C VAL A 45 -18.02 -95.02 -30.64
N SER A 46 -16.97 -95.81 -30.41
CA SER A 46 -15.73 -95.30 -29.86
C SER A 46 -15.02 -94.39 -30.89
N ILE A 47 -14.55 -93.20 -30.47
CA ILE A 47 -13.74 -92.30 -31.31
C ILE A 47 -12.30 -92.83 -31.34
N LYS A 48 -12.14 -94.06 -31.81
CA LYS A 48 -10.86 -94.69 -32.10
C LYS A 48 -11.06 -95.61 -33.29
N ARG A 49 -9.99 -95.81 -34.02
CA ARG A 49 -9.99 -96.84 -35.04
C ARG A 49 -9.90 -98.21 -34.37
N GLU A 50 -10.81 -99.11 -34.71
CA GLU A 50 -10.78 -100.47 -34.16
C GLU A 50 -10.02 -101.45 -35.09
N ASN A 51 -9.94 -101.18 -36.40
CA ASN A 51 -9.33 -102.08 -37.38
C ASN A 51 -8.45 -101.35 -38.41
N GLN A 52 -7.29 -101.93 -38.74
CA GLN A 52 -6.40 -101.49 -39.84
C GLN A 52 -6.55 -102.38 -41.08
N TYR A 53 -6.35 -101.82 -42.27
CA TYR A 53 -6.31 -102.60 -43.50
C TYR A 53 -5.04 -103.45 -43.58
N GLN A 54 -5.20 -104.72 -43.94
CA GLN A 54 -4.09 -105.68 -44.09
C GLN A 54 -3.37 -105.47 -45.43
N TYR A 55 -2.07 -105.76 -45.48
CA TYR A 55 -1.28 -105.67 -46.71
C TYR A 55 -1.50 -106.92 -47.57
N LEU A 56 -2.37 -106.82 -48.58
CA LEU A 56 -2.69 -107.91 -49.53
C LEU A 56 -2.64 -107.37 -50.96
N GLY A 57 -1.55 -107.65 -51.68
CA GLY A 57 -1.36 -107.27 -53.09
C GLY A 57 -1.01 -105.80 -53.33
N ASP A 58 -1.43 -105.25 -54.48
CA ASP A 58 -1.07 -103.89 -54.96
C ASP A 58 -1.72 -102.73 -54.17
N PHE A 59 -2.58 -103.04 -53.20
CA PHE A 59 -3.22 -102.05 -52.35
C PHE A 59 -2.23 -101.49 -51.31
N ARG A 60 -1.94 -100.19 -51.40
CA ARG A 60 -1.04 -99.49 -50.47
C ARG A 60 -1.70 -99.23 -49.12
N SER A 61 -1.96 -100.31 -48.37
CA SER A 61 -2.61 -100.25 -47.06
C SER A 61 -1.92 -99.33 -46.04
N PRO A 62 -0.57 -99.12 -46.01
CA PRO A 62 0.05 -98.21 -45.07
C PRO A 62 -0.39 -96.75 -45.30
N THR A 63 -0.38 -96.28 -46.54
CA THR A 63 -0.79 -94.91 -46.88
C THR A 63 -2.26 -94.65 -46.52
N VAL A 64 -3.14 -95.59 -46.82
CA VAL A 64 -4.57 -95.46 -46.49
C VAL A 64 -4.79 -95.57 -44.98
N ASN A 65 -4.03 -96.41 -44.28
CA ASN A 65 -4.10 -96.47 -42.83
C ASN A 65 -3.68 -95.14 -42.19
N ASP A 66 -2.58 -94.55 -42.65
CA ASP A 66 -2.10 -93.25 -42.16
C ASP A 66 -3.12 -92.12 -42.41
N ASP A 67 -3.77 -92.09 -43.58
CA ASP A 67 -4.80 -91.08 -43.90
C ASP A 67 -6.03 -91.19 -42.96
N PHE A 68 -6.51 -92.41 -42.70
CA PHE A 68 -7.61 -92.64 -41.76
C PHE A 68 -7.21 -92.36 -40.30
N ASP A 69 -5.98 -92.68 -39.91
CA ASP A 69 -5.48 -92.40 -38.57
C ASP A 69 -5.37 -90.87 -38.37
N ARG A 70 -4.95 -90.13 -39.40
CA ARG A 70 -4.93 -88.66 -39.40
C ARG A 70 -6.34 -88.07 -39.24
N LEU A 71 -7.32 -88.59 -39.96
CA LEU A 71 -8.73 -88.21 -39.80
C LEU A 71 -9.25 -88.49 -38.39
N TRP A 72 -8.94 -89.66 -37.81
CA TRP A 72 -9.36 -89.98 -36.44
C TRP A 72 -8.67 -89.11 -35.39
N MET A 73 -7.39 -88.76 -35.59
CA MET A 73 -6.68 -87.83 -34.72
C MET A 73 -7.28 -86.42 -34.76
N VAL A 74 -7.71 -85.95 -35.94
CA VAL A 74 -8.42 -84.66 -36.06
C VAL A 74 -9.77 -84.71 -35.33
N LEU A 75 -10.53 -85.79 -35.48
CA LEU A 75 -11.80 -85.98 -34.76
C LEU A 75 -11.61 -86.06 -33.25
N ALA A 76 -10.57 -86.77 -32.78
CA ALA A 76 -10.19 -86.78 -31.37
C ALA A 76 -9.79 -85.39 -30.86
N ARG A 77 -9.10 -84.59 -31.68
CA ARG A 77 -8.72 -83.20 -31.36
C ARG A 77 -9.93 -82.27 -31.26
N VAL A 78 -10.92 -82.43 -32.13
CA VAL A 78 -12.18 -81.67 -32.08
C VAL A 78 -13.00 -82.07 -30.85
N ALA A 79 -13.12 -83.37 -30.57
CA ALA A 79 -13.80 -83.87 -29.37
C ALA A 79 -13.11 -83.39 -28.06
N TYR A 80 -11.78 -83.27 -28.10
CA TYR A 80 -10.98 -82.66 -27.03
C TYR A 80 -11.31 -81.17 -26.84
N PHE A 81 -11.36 -80.39 -27.93
CA PHE A 81 -11.72 -78.97 -27.87
C PHE A 81 -13.13 -78.72 -27.33
N LEU A 82 -14.09 -79.59 -27.65
CA LEU A 82 -15.47 -79.50 -27.19
C LEU A 82 -15.71 -80.09 -25.78
N GLY A 83 -14.66 -80.55 -25.09
CA GLY A 83 -14.76 -81.05 -23.71
C GLY A 83 -15.53 -82.37 -23.56
N LEU A 84 -15.61 -83.20 -24.61
CA LEU A 84 -16.42 -84.43 -24.64
C LEU A 84 -15.69 -85.66 -24.04
N TYR A 85 -14.52 -85.48 -23.40
CA TYR A 85 -13.76 -86.54 -22.69
C TYR A 85 -13.79 -86.36 -21.17
N PRO A 86 -13.83 -87.44 -20.37
CA PRO A 86 -13.69 -87.37 -18.91
C PRO A 86 -12.33 -86.76 -18.52
N GLY A 87 -12.34 -85.73 -17.68
CA GLY A 87 -11.12 -85.10 -17.11
C GLY A 87 -10.59 -83.86 -17.84
N GLN A 88 -11.37 -83.22 -18.72
CA GLN A 88 -10.95 -82.00 -19.43
C GLN A 88 -11.65 -80.73 -18.93
N SER A 89 -11.01 -79.57 -19.15
CA SER A 89 -11.41 -78.25 -18.64
C SER A 89 -11.71 -77.28 -19.80
N SER A 90 -12.87 -77.45 -20.46
CA SER A 90 -13.42 -76.31 -21.21
C SER A 90 -13.87 -75.26 -20.20
N ARG A 91 -13.17 -74.13 -20.14
CA ARG A 91 -13.40 -73.04 -19.16
C ARG A 91 -14.15 -71.84 -19.74
N ALA A 92 -14.54 -71.89 -21.01
CA ALA A 92 -15.15 -70.77 -21.71
C ALA A 92 -16.57 -71.08 -22.18
N LEU A 93 -17.44 -70.08 -22.11
CA LEU A 93 -18.72 -70.09 -22.82
C LEU A 93 -18.42 -69.87 -24.32
N ILE A 94 -18.85 -70.81 -25.17
CA ILE A 94 -18.57 -70.77 -26.61
C ILE A 94 -19.65 -69.95 -27.31
N LEU A 95 -19.22 -68.98 -28.12
CA LEU A 95 -20.08 -68.14 -28.94
C LEU A 95 -20.69 -68.91 -30.13
N GLY A 96 -21.87 -68.51 -30.57
CA GLY A 96 -22.49 -69.08 -31.76
C GLY A 96 -21.73 -68.72 -33.04
N PRO A 97 -21.97 -69.43 -34.15
CA PRO A 97 -21.27 -69.22 -35.43
C PRO A 97 -21.45 -67.82 -36.03
N ASP A 98 -22.48 -67.07 -35.61
CA ASP A 98 -22.77 -65.71 -36.07
C ASP A 98 -22.42 -64.62 -35.04
N ASP A 99 -21.88 -64.98 -33.87
CA ASP A 99 -21.52 -64.03 -32.82
C ASP A 99 -20.06 -63.55 -32.99
N ILE A 100 -19.78 -62.28 -32.72
CA ILE A 100 -18.47 -61.64 -32.93
C ILE A 100 -17.67 -61.66 -31.61
N ASP A 101 -16.43 -62.14 -31.62
CA ASP A 101 -15.57 -62.14 -30.43
C ASP A 101 -15.30 -60.71 -29.93
N GLY A 102 -15.43 -60.49 -28.63
CA GLY A 102 -15.35 -59.17 -27.98
C GLY A 102 -16.62 -58.30 -28.03
N VAL A 103 -17.68 -58.70 -28.75
CA VAL A 103 -18.96 -57.94 -28.84
C VAL A 103 -20.21 -58.83 -28.72
N GLY A 104 -20.09 -60.13 -28.98
CA GLY A 104 -21.17 -61.11 -28.90
C GLY A 104 -21.51 -61.55 -27.48
N ALA A 105 -22.75 -62.00 -27.27
CA ALA A 105 -23.24 -62.48 -25.97
C ALA A 105 -23.57 -63.97 -26.04
N TYR A 106 -23.23 -64.71 -24.98
CA TYR A 106 -23.63 -66.11 -24.86
C TYR A 106 -25.16 -66.23 -24.72
N ARG A 107 -25.82 -66.85 -25.70
CA ARG A 107 -27.28 -67.04 -25.71
C ARG A 107 -27.66 -68.28 -24.89
N ALA A 108 -27.95 -68.06 -23.61
CA ALA A 108 -28.21 -69.17 -22.68
C ALA A 108 -29.60 -69.84 -22.85
N HIS A 109 -30.52 -69.32 -23.68
CA HIS A 109 -31.88 -69.89 -23.87
C HIS A 109 -32.62 -70.18 -22.56
N GLU A 110 -32.69 -69.18 -21.66
CA GLU A 110 -33.27 -69.30 -20.30
C GLU A 110 -32.58 -70.34 -19.39
N ASN A 111 -31.49 -70.97 -19.83
CA ASN A 111 -30.72 -71.86 -18.98
C ASN A 111 -29.90 -71.06 -17.96
N ARG A 112 -29.77 -71.62 -16.76
CA ARG A 112 -29.03 -71.03 -15.66
C ARG A 112 -27.52 -71.19 -15.86
N ILE A 113 -26.77 -70.10 -15.70
CA ILE A 113 -25.32 -70.15 -15.43
C ILE A 113 -25.15 -70.27 -13.91
N ALA A 114 -24.58 -71.38 -13.44
CA ALA A 114 -24.46 -71.70 -12.01
C ALA A 114 -22.99 -71.83 -11.58
N ASN A 115 -22.73 -71.65 -10.28
CA ASN A 115 -21.40 -71.74 -9.66
C ASN A 115 -20.40 -70.68 -10.13
N LEU A 116 -20.89 -69.46 -10.37
CA LEU A 116 -20.04 -68.30 -10.64
C LEU A 116 -19.23 -67.95 -9.37
N GLY A 117 -17.93 -67.71 -9.52
CA GLY A 117 -17.08 -67.24 -8.41
C GLY A 117 -17.42 -65.81 -7.99
N ASP A 118 -16.81 -65.36 -6.89
CA ASP A 118 -16.83 -63.93 -6.54
C ASP A 118 -15.99 -63.12 -7.54
N PRO A 119 -16.48 -61.96 -8.00
CA PRO A 119 -15.74 -61.12 -8.94
C PRO A 119 -14.49 -60.55 -8.25
N ILE A 120 -13.34 -60.59 -8.94
CA ILE A 120 -12.06 -60.05 -8.49
C ILE A 120 -11.73 -58.77 -9.26
N ASP A 121 -11.88 -58.79 -10.57
CA ASP A 121 -11.60 -57.64 -11.45
C ASP A 121 -12.89 -56.94 -11.90
N ALA A 122 -12.76 -55.67 -12.32
CA ALA A 122 -13.91 -54.84 -12.70
C ALA A 122 -14.70 -55.36 -13.93
N GLY A 123 -14.12 -56.29 -14.70
CA GLY A 123 -14.75 -56.94 -15.85
C GLY A 123 -15.42 -58.28 -15.55
N ASP A 124 -15.35 -58.76 -14.31
CA ASP A 124 -15.87 -60.08 -13.94
C ASP A 124 -17.40 -60.10 -13.86
N ALA A 125 -17.99 -61.24 -14.21
CA ALA A 125 -19.41 -61.47 -14.03
C ALA A 125 -19.74 -61.61 -12.52
N VAL A 126 -20.80 -60.92 -12.08
CA VAL A 126 -21.16 -60.81 -10.66
C VAL A 126 -22.15 -61.91 -10.27
N ASN A 127 -21.90 -62.60 -9.17
CA ASN A 127 -22.85 -63.56 -8.61
C ASN A 127 -23.91 -62.85 -7.72
N LEU A 128 -25.06 -63.49 -7.52
CA LEU A 128 -26.18 -62.90 -6.77
C LEU A 128 -25.79 -62.54 -5.32
N GLN A 129 -24.89 -63.30 -4.69
CA GLN A 129 -24.46 -63.05 -3.31
C GLN A 129 -23.65 -61.74 -3.21
N THR A 130 -22.66 -61.54 -4.08
CA THR A 130 -21.89 -60.29 -4.13
C THR A 130 -22.78 -59.09 -4.45
N LEU A 131 -23.73 -59.25 -5.38
CA LEU A 131 -24.69 -58.20 -5.71
C LEU A 131 -25.54 -57.83 -4.49
N LEU A 132 -26.10 -58.81 -3.79
CA LEU A 132 -26.90 -58.58 -2.59
C LEU A 132 -26.09 -57.96 -1.45
N LEU A 133 -24.81 -58.32 -1.29
CA LEU A 133 -23.90 -57.67 -0.33
C LEU A 133 -23.66 -56.20 -0.68
N LYS A 134 -23.42 -55.86 -1.94
CA LYS A 134 -23.26 -54.48 -2.40
C LYS A 134 -24.55 -53.67 -2.26
N LEU A 135 -25.70 -54.29 -2.50
CA LEU A 135 -27.01 -53.70 -2.23
C LEU A 135 -27.26 -53.52 -0.73
N ALA A 136 -26.85 -54.46 0.11
CA ALA A 136 -26.97 -54.36 1.57
C ALA A 136 -26.07 -53.24 2.13
N GLU A 137 -24.83 -53.11 1.64
CA GLU A 137 -23.96 -51.95 1.93
C GLU A 137 -24.67 -50.64 1.54
N SER A 138 -25.33 -50.57 0.38
CA SER A 138 -26.08 -49.37 -0.01
C SER A 138 -27.36 -49.12 0.81
N ALA A 139 -27.90 -50.15 1.47
CA ALA A 139 -29.13 -50.10 2.25
C ALA A 139 -28.88 -49.74 3.73
N GLU A 140 -27.70 -50.07 4.29
CA GLU A 140 -27.33 -49.67 5.65
C GLU A 140 -26.97 -48.18 5.75
N VAL A 141 -26.33 -47.61 4.72
CA VAL A 141 -25.87 -46.21 4.75
C VAL A 141 -26.80 -45.27 3.96
N GLY A 142 -27.70 -45.83 3.14
CA GLY A 142 -28.59 -45.11 2.24
C GLY A 142 -27.88 -44.57 0.99
N PRO A 143 -28.53 -44.56 -0.19
CA PRO A 143 -27.91 -44.11 -1.45
C PRO A 143 -27.45 -42.65 -1.42
N GLY A 144 -27.99 -41.84 -0.50
CA GLY A 144 -27.55 -40.47 -0.25
C GLY A 144 -26.14 -40.40 0.33
N GLN A 145 -25.75 -41.31 1.24
CA GLN A 145 -24.45 -41.23 1.90
C GLN A 145 -23.30 -41.60 0.95
N SER A 146 -23.48 -42.59 0.07
CA SER A 146 -22.46 -42.90 -0.93
C SER A 146 -22.20 -41.73 -1.90
N VAL A 147 -23.26 -40.99 -2.27
CA VAL A 147 -23.12 -39.75 -3.07
C VAL A 147 -22.45 -38.64 -2.26
N LEU A 148 -22.79 -38.50 -0.98
CA LEU A 148 -22.14 -37.55 -0.08
C LEU A 148 -20.65 -37.86 0.09
N ASP A 149 -20.27 -39.13 0.19
CA ASP A 149 -18.88 -39.57 0.30
C ASP A 149 -18.08 -39.26 -0.98
N PHE A 150 -18.69 -39.48 -2.16
CA PHE A 150 -18.10 -39.06 -3.43
C PHE A 150 -17.93 -37.53 -3.52
N LEU A 151 -18.95 -36.76 -3.13
CA LEU A 151 -18.92 -35.29 -3.15
C LEU A 151 -17.98 -34.69 -2.09
N ALA A 152 -17.76 -35.39 -0.98
CA ALA A 152 -16.84 -34.99 0.09
C ALA A 152 -15.36 -35.33 -0.22
N SER A 153 -15.11 -36.20 -1.21
CA SER A 153 -13.74 -36.53 -1.63
C SER A 153 -13.01 -35.34 -2.26
N ALA A 154 -11.68 -35.43 -2.35
CA ALA A 154 -10.85 -34.39 -3.00
C ALA A 154 -11.21 -34.14 -4.48
N THR A 155 -11.82 -35.13 -5.15
CA THR A 155 -12.33 -35.02 -6.52
C THR A 155 -13.83 -34.72 -6.57
N GLY A 156 -14.50 -34.56 -5.42
CA GLY A 156 -15.94 -34.32 -5.30
C GLY A 156 -16.46 -33.18 -6.16
N SER A 157 -15.71 -32.07 -6.19
CA SER A 157 -16.03 -30.90 -7.02
C SER A 157 -16.01 -31.16 -8.53
N SER A 158 -15.34 -32.23 -9.01
CA SER A 158 -15.35 -32.63 -10.42
C SER A 158 -16.67 -33.29 -10.85
N PHE A 159 -17.43 -33.82 -9.89
CA PHE A 159 -18.74 -34.43 -10.11
C PHE A 159 -19.89 -33.41 -10.07
N VAL A 160 -19.63 -32.17 -9.62
CA VAL A 160 -20.64 -31.12 -9.58
C VAL A 160 -20.63 -30.35 -10.91
N GLY A 161 -21.71 -30.48 -11.66
CA GLY A 161 -21.93 -29.71 -12.88
C GLY A 161 -21.99 -28.21 -12.58
N PHE A 162 -21.14 -27.44 -13.25
CA PHE A 162 -21.13 -25.98 -13.16
C PHE A 162 -21.26 -25.36 -14.55
N MET A 163 -22.16 -24.38 -14.69
CA MET A 163 -22.29 -23.54 -15.88
C MET A 163 -22.46 -22.09 -15.44
N GLN A 164 -21.56 -21.22 -15.89
CA GLN A 164 -21.67 -19.79 -15.66
C GLN A 164 -22.83 -19.22 -16.48
N ALA A 165 -23.68 -18.40 -15.87
CA ALA A 165 -24.75 -17.71 -16.60
C ALA A 165 -24.17 -16.67 -17.58
N GLY A 166 -24.77 -16.56 -18.78
CA GLY A 166 -24.41 -15.60 -19.82
C GLY A 166 -24.19 -16.26 -21.19
N ALA A 167 -24.66 -15.62 -22.27
CA ALA A 167 -24.43 -16.10 -23.63
C ALA A 167 -22.91 -16.11 -23.93
N GLY A 168 -22.40 -17.23 -24.45
CA GLY A 168 -20.97 -17.42 -24.74
C GLY A 168 -20.11 -17.86 -23.55
N ALA A 169 -20.70 -18.16 -22.39
CA ALA A 169 -19.97 -18.72 -21.25
C ALA A 169 -19.33 -20.07 -21.60
N VAL A 170 -18.02 -20.20 -21.34
CA VAL A 170 -17.25 -21.43 -21.59
C VAL A 170 -17.40 -22.40 -20.42
N ARG A 171 -17.57 -23.69 -20.72
CA ARG A 171 -17.68 -24.75 -19.71
C ARG A 171 -16.39 -24.88 -18.90
N ARG A 172 -16.53 -25.03 -17.58
CA ARG A 172 -15.42 -25.24 -16.63
C ARG A 172 -15.89 -25.99 -15.39
N THR A 173 -14.95 -26.46 -14.56
CA THR A 173 -15.28 -27.16 -13.32
C THR A 173 -15.70 -26.17 -12.22
N LEU A 174 -16.49 -26.64 -11.24
CA LEU A 174 -16.78 -25.85 -10.03
C LEU A 174 -15.49 -25.51 -9.26
N GLN A 175 -14.53 -26.44 -9.27
CA GLN A 175 -13.23 -26.28 -8.65
C GLN A 175 -12.45 -25.09 -9.23
N ASP A 176 -12.40 -24.98 -10.57
CA ASP A 176 -11.73 -23.86 -11.24
C ASP A 176 -12.39 -22.52 -10.92
N LYS A 177 -13.72 -22.52 -10.73
CA LYS A 177 -14.45 -21.32 -10.31
C LYS A 177 -14.12 -20.94 -8.86
N ALA A 178 -14.15 -21.88 -7.94
CA ALA A 178 -13.86 -21.61 -6.53
C ALA A 178 -12.44 -21.05 -6.32
N ARG A 179 -11.46 -21.49 -7.13
CA ARG A 179 -10.05 -21.07 -7.08
C ARG A 179 -9.75 -19.70 -7.71
N GLU A 180 -10.75 -18.99 -8.24
CA GLU A 180 -10.54 -17.63 -8.76
C GLU A 180 -10.18 -16.61 -7.67
N ARG A 181 -10.61 -16.87 -6.44
CA ARG A 181 -10.24 -16.09 -5.26
C ARG A 181 -9.29 -16.92 -4.40
N VAL A 182 -8.32 -16.25 -3.82
CA VAL A 182 -7.29 -16.86 -2.99
C VAL A 182 -7.41 -16.25 -1.61
N SER A 183 -7.95 -16.98 -0.65
CA SER A 183 -7.96 -16.57 0.75
C SER A 183 -6.75 -17.16 1.46
N VAL A 184 -6.19 -16.46 2.44
CA VAL A 184 -5.17 -17.06 3.33
C VAL A 184 -5.74 -18.26 4.11
N ASP A 185 -7.05 -18.27 4.39
CA ASP A 185 -7.74 -19.36 5.09
C ASP A 185 -7.70 -20.67 4.28
N ASP A 186 -7.68 -20.59 2.94
CA ASP A 186 -7.62 -21.77 2.06
C ASP A 186 -6.30 -22.54 2.19
N TYR A 187 -5.29 -21.91 2.81
CA TYR A 187 -3.95 -22.45 2.96
C TYR A 187 -3.55 -22.65 4.41
N PHE A 188 -4.44 -22.44 5.39
CA PHE A 188 -4.14 -22.73 6.80
C PHE A 188 -4.37 -24.22 7.09
N GLU A 189 -3.34 -24.91 7.59
CA GLU A 189 -3.38 -26.35 7.83
C GLU A 189 -3.45 -26.67 9.33
N VAL A 190 -4.14 -27.76 9.68
CA VAL A 190 -4.17 -28.27 11.05
C VAL A 190 -2.74 -28.70 11.45
N GLY A 191 -2.13 -27.97 12.38
CA GLY A 191 -0.76 -28.19 12.81
C GLY A 191 0.16 -26.99 12.57
N ASP A 192 -0.26 -26.01 11.76
CA ASP A 192 0.43 -24.72 11.67
C ASP A 192 0.43 -24.03 13.04
N ALA A 193 1.58 -23.49 13.43
CA ALA A 193 1.72 -22.74 14.67
C ALA A 193 0.96 -21.40 14.62
N ASP A 194 0.95 -20.77 13.44
CA ASP A 194 0.25 -19.53 13.11
C ASP A 194 0.12 -19.41 11.57
N HIS A 195 -0.37 -18.29 11.04
CA HIS A 195 -0.67 -18.13 9.61
C HIS A 195 0.57 -17.89 8.73
N THR A 196 1.79 -17.96 9.27
CA THR A 196 3.03 -17.71 8.49
C THR A 196 3.10 -18.61 7.27
N GLU A 197 2.95 -19.92 7.44
CA GLU A 197 3.04 -20.88 6.34
C GLU A 197 1.84 -20.78 5.39
N ALA A 198 0.66 -20.39 5.89
CA ALA A 198 -0.50 -20.13 5.05
C ALA A 198 -0.24 -18.97 4.06
N PHE A 199 0.36 -17.87 4.52
CA PHE A 199 0.79 -16.77 3.65
C PHE A 199 1.86 -17.21 2.63
N VAL A 200 2.81 -18.05 3.03
CA VAL A 200 3.83 -18.59 2.12
C VAL A 200 3.19 -19.45 1.02
N ARG A 201 2.30 -20.37 1.39
CA ARG A 201 1.58 -21.24 0.43
C ARG A 201 0.69 -20.44 -0.51
N ALA A 202 -0.09 -19.49 -0.01
CA ALA A 202 -0.91 -18.59 -0.83
C ALA A 202 -0.06 -17.77 -1.82
N THR A 203 1.06 -17.23 -1.34
CA THR A 203 2.02 -16.48 -2.16
C THR A 203 2.62 -17.35 -3.26
N ASN A 204 3.05 -18.57 -2.95
CA ASN A 204 3.61 -19.50 -3.92
C ASN A 204 2.59 -19.85 -5.00
N TYR A 205 1.32 -20.07 -4.62
CA TYR A 205 0.26 -20.29 -5.59
C TYR A 205 0.07 -19.09 -6.53
N LEU A 206 -0.05 -17.86 -6.00
CA LEU A 206 -0.22 -16.66 -6.83
C LEU A 206 0.98 -16.38 -7.75
N LYS A 207 2.21 -16.72 -7.33
CA LYS A 207 3.38 -16.65 -8.22
C LYS A 207 3.22 -17.52 -9.47
N THR A 208 2.62 -18.71 -9.35
CA THR A 208 2.31 -19.57 -10.52
C THR A 208 1.23 -18.97 -11.45
N ARG A 209 0.46 -18.00 -10.96
CA ARG A 209 -0.61 -17.30 -11.68
C ARG A 209 -0.19 -15.93 -12.23
N GLY A 210 1.04 -15.50 -11.94
CA GLY A 210 1.56 -14.19 -12.34
C GLY A 210 1.21 -13.03 -11.41
N GLY A 211 0.66 -13.30 -10.22
CA GLY A 211 0.21 -12.30 -9.24
C GLY A 211 -1.26 -12.44 -8.86
N GLY A 212 -1.76 -11.52 -8.04
CA GLY A 212 -3.16 -11.48 -7.62
C GLY A 212 -3.37 -10.83 -6.25
N ILE A 213 -4.49 -11.18 -5.62
CA ILE A 213 -4.86 -10.69 -4.28
C ILE A 213 -4.93 -11.88 -3.35
N ILE A 214 -4.27 -11.78 -2.19
CA ILE A 214 -4.50 -12.66 -1.05
C ILE A 214 -5.57 -12.01 -0.19
N GLU A 215 -6.77 -12.61 -0.14
CA GLU A 215 -7.87 -12.15 0.70
C GLU A 215 -7.68 -12.62 2.15
N CYS A 216 -7.93 -11.73 3.09
CA CYS A 216 -7.91 -11.96 4.53
C CYS A 216 -9.32 -11.68 5.11
N PRO A 217 -10.30 -12.57 4.87
CA PRO A 217 -11.70 -12.31 5.24
C PRO A 217 -11.97 -12.36 6.75
N GLY A 218 -11.13 -13.06 7.51
CA GLY A 218 -11.22 -13.19 8.95
C GLY A 218 -10.82 -11.92 9.72
N PRO A 219 -11.13 -11.86 11.02
CA PRO A 219 -10.87 -10.67 11.83
C PRO A 219 -9.41 -10.56 12.31
N LEU A 220 -8.67 -11.67 12.39
CA LEU A 220 -7.32 -11.70 12.93
C LEU A 220 -6.46 -12.79 12.26
N TYR A 221 -5.28 -12.38 11.81
CA TYR A 221 -4.25 -13.24 11.26
C TYR A 221 -2.94 -12.99 11.99
N VAL A 222 -2.55 -13.94 12.84
CA VAL A 222 -1.24 -13.90 13.51
C VAL A 222 -0.21 -14.59 12.63
N ALA A 223 0.95 -13.95 12.41
CA ALA A 223 2.07 -14.55 11.69
C ALA A 223 3.40 -14.02 12.25
N ARG A 224 4.48 -14.78 12.06
CA ARG A 224 5.84 -14.37 12.43
C ARG A 224 6.41 -13.36 11.43
N GLY A 225 6.11 -13.54 10.15
CA GLY A 225 6.50 -12.63 9.10
C GLY A 225 5.69 -12.88 7.83
N ILE A 226 5.48 -11.83 7.04
CA ILE A 226 4.75 -11.90 5.77
C ILE A 226 5.61 -11.23 4.70
N THR A 227 5.87 -11.94 3.60
CA THR A 227 6.61 -11.41 2.45
C THR A 227 5.65 -11.14 1.30
N VAL A 228 5.55 -9.88 0.87
CA VAL A 228 4.71 -9.46 -0.25
C VAL A 228 5.57 -9.39 -1.52
N PRO A 229 5.38 -10.29 -2.50
CA PRO A 229 6.12 -10.24 -3.75
C PRO A 229 5.53 -9.22 -4.73
N ARG A 230 6.22 -9.00 -5.86
CA ARG A 230 5.65 -8.26 -7.00
C ARG A 230 4.27 -8.79 -7.40
N PHE A 231 3.44 -7.91 -7.94
CA PHE A 231 2.10 -8.22 -8.46
C PHE A 231 1.14 -8.82 -7.43
N VAL A 232 1.44 -8.75 -6.13
CA VAL A 232 0.58 -9.27 -5.07
C VAL A 232 0.13 -8.14 -4.14
N LEU A 233 -1.18 -8.11 -3.86
CA LEU A 233 -1.76 -7.34 -2.78
C LEU A 233 -2.27 -8.27 -1.69
N ILE A 234 -2.17 -7.84 -0.44
CA ILE A 234 -2.91 -8.45 0.68
C ILE A 234 -4.09 -7.54 1.01
N GLU A 235 -5.29 -8.10 0.99
CA GLU A 235 -6.55 -7.35 1.11
C GLU A 235 -7.43 -7.90 2.24
N GLY A 236 -7.82 -7.05 3.18
CA GLY A 236 -8.78 -7.39 4.22
C GLY A 236 -10.21 -6.91 3.93
N ARG A 237 -11.02 -6.74 4.98
CA ARG A 237 -12.40 -6.21 4.92
C ARG A 237 -12.55 -4.80 5.50
N GLY A 238 -11.43 -4.09 5.64
CA GLY A 238 -11.30 -2.72 6.14
C GLY A 238 -10.34 -2.63 7.34
N ALA A 239 -9.72 -1.46 7.53
CA ALA A 239 -8.78 -1.24 8.65
C ALA A 239 -9.41 -1.44 10.05
N GLY A 240 -10.74 -1.33 10.16
CA GLY A 240 -11.50 -1.65 11.37
C GLY A 240 -11.84 -3.13 11.56
N ALA A 241 -11.81 -3.94 10.49
CA ALA A 241 -12.36 -5.29 10.47
C ALA A 241 -11.30 -6.39 10.48
N THR A 242 -10.26 -6.27 9.64
CA THR A 242 -9.21 -7.30 9.49
C THR A 242 -7.90 -6.81 10.10
N GLU A 243 -7.30 -7.60 10.99
CA GLU A 243 -5.98 -7.34 11.56
C GLU A 243 -4.95 -8.41 11.18
N LEU A 244 -3.81 -7.98 10.66
CA LEU A 244 -2.58 -8.77 10.58
C LEU A 244 -1.71 -8.42 11.80
N ARG A 245 -1.40 -9.40 12.64
CA ARG A 245 -0.64 -9.18 13.89
C ARG A 245 0.66 -9.98 13.90
N CYS A 246 1.76 -9.31 14.25
CA CYS A 246 3.04 -9.97 14.46
C CYS A 246 2.97 -10.90 15.69
N ALA A 247 3.43 -12.15 15.55
CA ALA A 247 3.59 -13.06 16.67
C ALA A 247 4.54 -12.47 17.75
N GLY A 248 4.37 -12.88 19.00
CA GLY A 248 5.24 -12.42 20.10
C GLY A 248 6.65 -13.00 20.02
N GLY A 249 7.65 -12.22 20.45
CA GLY A 249 9.05 -12.65 20.52
C GLY A 249 9.76 -12.84 19.18
N VAL A 250 9.20 -12.31 18.09
CA VAL A 250 9.80 -12.40 16.75
C VAL A 250 10.95 -11.42 16.61
N ASN A 251 10.76 -10.17 17.03
CA ASN A 251 11.81 -9.15 17.03
C ASN A 251 12.43 -8.93 15.62
N THR A 252 11.63 -8.89 14.56
CA THR A 252 12.08 -8.54 13.20
C THR A 252 11.02 -7.73 12.49
N ASP A 253 11.32 -7.18 11.31
CA ASP A 253 10.29 -6.55 10.47
C ASP A 253 9.16 -7.55 10.19
N PHE A 254 7.91 -7.13 10.38
CA PHE A 254 6.75 -8.03 10.31
C PHE A 254 6.32 -8.28 8.86
N ILE A 255 5.97 -7.23 8.12
CA ILE A 255 5.60 -7.35 6.70
C ILE A 255 6.71 -6.74 5.85
N THR A 256 7.28 -7.53 4.93
CA THR A 256 8.38 -7.08 4.07
C THR A 256 8.04 -7.27 2.59
N SER A 257 8.69 -6.51 1.71
CA SER A 257 8.67 -6.83 0.29
C SER A 257 9.61 -8.00 -0.02
N GLU A 258 9.39 -8.73 -1.12
CA GLU A 258 10.34 -9.77 -1.52
C GLU A 258 11.76 -9.20 -1.70
N SER A 259 12.76 -9.95 -1.23
CA SER A 259 14.19 -9.56 -1.27
C SER A 259 14.54 -8.27 -0.50
N PHE A 260 13.68 -7.73 0.37
CA PHE A 260 13.91 -6.48 1.08
C PHE A 260 15.31 -6.34 1.70
N ALA A 261 15.77 -7.34 2.46
CA ALA A 261 17.07 -7.32 3.14
C ALA A 261 18.27 -7.21 2.17
N ALA A 262 18.13 -7.70 0.94
CA ALA A 262 19.16 -7.61 -0.09
C ALA A 262 19.11 -6.29 -0.88
N LEU A 263 18.01 -5.55 -0.81
CA LEU A 263 17.72 -4.39 -1.64
C LEU A 263 17.75 -3.06 -0.89
N THR A 264 17.39 -3.03 0.40
CA THR A 264 17.47 -1.81 1.21
C THR A 264 18.90 -1.26 1.21
N GLY A 265 19.03 0.03 0.94
CA GLY A 265 20.30 0.75 0.78
C GLY A 265 21.03 0.51 -0.54
N SER A 266 20.49 -0.28 -1.48
CA SER A 266 21.21 -0.67 -2.71
C SER A 266 21.13 0.35 -3.84
N GLY A 267 20.06 1.16 -3.90
CA GLY A 267 19.78 2.04 -5.03
C GLY A 267 19.43 1.34 -6.35
N LEU A 268 19.09 0.05 -6.32
CA LEU A 268 18.72 -0.73 -7.50
C LEU A 268 17.25 -0.50 -7.91
N ASP A 269 17.03 -0.29 -9.19
CA ASP A 269 15.69 -0.12 -9.76
C ASP A 269 15.17 -1.43 -10.40
N VAL A 270 13.92 -1.43 -10.86
CA VAL A 270 13.26 -2.61 -11.45
C VAL A 270 13.96 -3.08 -12.72
N VAL A 271 14.59 -2.15 -13.46
CA VAL A 271 15.27 -2.46 -14.73
C VAL A 271 16.64 -3.08 -14.50
N SER A 272 17.38 -2.61 -13.50
CA SER A 272 18.75 -3.07 -13.21
C SER A 272 18.80 -4.38 -12.42
N ASP A 273 17.78 -4.69 -11.61
CA ASP A 273 17.77 -5.92 -10.81
C ASP A 273 16.40 -6.59 -10.78
N SER A 274 16.36 -7.84 -11.25
CA SER A 274 15.13 -8.62 -11.35
C SER A 274 14.52 -8.97 -10.01
N ARG A 275 15.22 -8.79 -8.88
CA ARG A 275 14.70 -9.00 -7.52
C ARG A 275 13.82 -7.86 -7.04
N VAL A 276 13.95 -6.66 -7.60
CA VAL A 276 13.19 -5.48 -7.16
C VAL A 276 11.71 -5.67 -7.50
N PRO A 277 10.80 -5.68 -6.50
CA PRO A 277 9.39 -5.84 -6.77
C PRO A 277 8.75 -4.54 -7.23
N SER A 278 7.66 -4.69 -7.98
CA SER A 278 6.76 -3.60 -8.32
C SER A 278 5.30 -4.05 -8.27
N TRP A 279 4.38 -3.08 -8.18
CA TRP A 279 2.93 -3.29 -8.19
C TRP A 279 2.45 -4.22 -7.07
N PHE A 280 2.72 -3.82 -5.82
CA PHE A 280 2.45 -4.65 -4.65
C PHE A 280 2.10 -3.80 -3.43
N GLY A 281 1.57 -4.43 -2.39
CA GLY A 281 1.30 -3.77 -1.12
C GLY A 281 0.04 -4.26 -0.39
N LEU A 282 -0.65 -3.36 0.29
CA LEU A 282 -1.67 -3.66 1.29
C LEU A 282 -2.95 -2.86 1.05
N ARG A 283 -4.11 -3.48 1.30
CA ARG A 283 -5.42 -2.81 1.19
C ARG A 283 -6.40 -3.23 2.27
N SER A 284 -7.19 -2.28 2.76
CA SER A 284 -8.36 -2.50 3.61
C SER A 284 -8.07 -3.41 4.81
N LEU A 285 -7.03 -3.09 5.58
CA LEU A 285 -6.62 -3.89 6.73
C LEU A 285 -5.82 -3.09 7.75
N ARG A 286 -5.69 -3.64 8.95
CA ARG A 286 -4.81 -3.11 10.01
C ARG A 286 -3.60 -4.02 10.19
N VAL A 287 -2.43 -3.43 10.36
CA VAL A 287 -1.18 -4.10 10.74
C VAL A 287 -0.87 -3.74 12.19
N ASP A 288 -0.69 -4.74 13.05
CA ASP A 288 -0.27 -4.58 14.44
C ASP A 288 1.09 -5.25 14.65
N GLY A 289 2.14 -4.46 14.89
CA GLY A 289 3.49 -4.96 15.13
C GLY A 289 3.68 -5.64 16.49
N ASN A 290 2.64 -5.65 17.35
CA ASN A 290 2.64 -6.29 18.65
C ASN A 290 3.82 -5.87 19.55
N ARG A 291 4.10 -4.56 19.59
CA ARG A 291 5.19 -3.94 20.39
C ARG A 291 5.20 -4.35 21.85
N ASP A 292 4.06 -4.70 22.44
CA ASP A 292 4.00 -5.15 23.84
C ASP A 292 4.73 -6.50 24.04
N SER A 293 4.94 -7.27 22.97
CA SER A 293 5.63 -8.56 22.96
C SER A 293 6.86 -8.62 22.03
N ASN A 294 7.25 -7.50 21.41
CA ASN A 294 8.39 -7.40 20.49
C ASN A 294 9.21 -6.15 20.80
N THR A 295 10.53 -6.28 20.89
CA THR A 295 11.46 -5.19 21.27
C THR A 295 12.09 -4.47 20.08
N GLN A 296 12.01 -5.03 18.87
CA GLN A 296 12.54 -4.46 17.63
C GLN A 296 11.71 -4.93 16.42
N GLY A 297 11.93 -4.29 15.27
CA GLY A 297 11.24 -4.61 14.01
C GLY A 297 10.19 -3.57 13.61
N ARG A 298 10.13 -3.28 12.31
CA ARG A 298 9.15 -2.38 11.70
C ARG A 298 7.83 -3.10 11.44
N GLY A 299 6.73 -2.36 11.41
CA GLY A 299 5.41 -2.93 11.08
C GLY A 299 5.36 -3.39 9.61
N VAL A 300 5.73 -2.48 8.71
CA VAL A 300 5.83 -2.72 7.26
C VAL A 300 7.13 -2.13 6.73
N ALA A 301 7.91 -2.92 5.99
CA ALA A 301 9.17 -2.50 5.38
C ALA A 301 9.22 -2.91 3.91
N PHE A 302 8.96 -1.95 3.02
CA PHE A 302 8.89 -2.17 1.58
C PHE A 302 10.07 -1.50 0.86
N TYR A 303 10.65 -2.27 -0.05
CA TYR A 303 11.56 -1.81 -1.07
C TYR A 303 10.96 -2.12 -2.44
N GLY A 304 10.80 -1.15 -3.32
CA GLY A 304 10.28 -1.38 -4.67
C GLY A 304 9.54 -0.20 -5.27
N ALA A 305 9.11 -0.39 -6.52
CA ALA A 305 8.33 0.56 -7.30
C ALA A 305 6.83 0.31 -7.13
N ASN A 306 6.00 1.29 -7.49
CA ASN A 306 4.53 1.16 -7.52
C ASN A 306 3.97 0.52 -6.24
N VAL A 307 4.38 1.05 -5.09
CA VAL A 307 3.89 0.62 -3.78
C VAL A 307 2.44 1.10 -3.61
N ILE A 308 1.56 0.16 -3.27
CA ILE A 308 0.12 0.40 -3.12
C ILE A 308 -0.25 0.24 -1.65
N ILE A 309 -0.73 1.32 -1.03
CA ILE A 309 -1.31 1.30 0.31
C ILE A 309 -2.65 2.02 0.24
N ASP A 310 -3.72 1.35 0.64
CA ASP A 310 -5.08 1.87 0.48
C ASP A 310 -5.99 1.43 1.63
N ASP A 311 -6.47 2.38 2.44
CA ASP A 311 -7.29 2.08 3.64
C ASP A 311 -6.54 1.15 4.60
N VAL A 312 -5.39 1.64 5.11
CA VAL A 312 -4.50 0.85 5.96
C VAL A 312 -4.18 1.61 7.26
N LEU A 313 -4.29 0.90 8.38
CA LEU A 313 -3.82 1.36 9.69
C LEU A 313 -2.62 0.53 10.12
N ILE A 314 -1.46 1.15 10.36
CA ILE A 314 -0.27 0.47 10.87
C ILE A 314 0.00 0.98 12.29
N ARG A 315 0.05 0.07 13.26
CA ARG A 315 0.24 0.42 14.65
C ARG A 315 1.16 -0.51 15.42
N LYS A 316 1.63 -0.02 16.56
CA LYS A 316 2.34 -0.81 17.57
C LYS A 316 3.52 -1.61 16.99
N ALA A 317 4.25 -1.06 16.02
CA ALA A 317 5.56 -1.58 15.67
C ALA A 317 6.57 -1.20 16.77
N ALA A 318 7.56 -2.07 17.03
CA ALA A 318 8.63 -1.74 17.98
C ALA A 318 9.61 -0.71 17.40
N GLY A 319 9.82 -0.73 16.09
CA GLY A 319 10.51 0.31 15.30
C GLY A 319 9.53 1.21 14.55
N ASP A 320 9.87 1.59 13.32
CA ASP A 320 9.01 2.40 12.45
C ASP A 320 7.70 1.66 12.10
N GLY A 321 6.61 2.42 11.91
CA GLY A 321 5.33 1.86 11.45
C GLY A 321 5.45 1.40 10.00
N LEU A 322 5.56 2.37 9.09
CA LEU A 322 5.79 2.16 7.67
C LEU A 322 7.20 2.63 7.28
N TYR A 323 7.94 1.76 6.60
CA TYR A 323 9.19 2.10 5.93
C TYR A 323 9.03 1.78 4.46
N THR A 324 9.29 2.77 3.60
CA THR A 324 9.32 2.59 2.15
C THR A 324 10.63 3.10 1.59
N GLU A 325 11.18 2.42 0.59
CA GLU A 325 12.43 2.78 -0.06
C GLU A 325 12.43 2.35 -1.52
N TYR A 326 13.05 3.14 -2.38
CA TYR A 326 13.32 2.78 -3.76
C TYR A 326 14.50 3.57 -4.29
N ALA A 327 15.06 3.13 -5.41
CA ALA A 327 16.15 3.81 -6.10
C ALA A 327 15.90 5.32 -6.29
N ALA A 328 16.95 6.13 -6.08
CA ALA A 328 16.91 7.56 -6.38
C ALA A 328 16.94 7.87 -7.90
N SER A 329 17.49 6.94 -8.69
CA SER A 329 17.70 7.07 -10.13
C SER A 329 17.15 5.83 -10.83
N ILE A 330 16.31 6.03 -11.86
CA ILE A 330 15.75 4.93 -12.67
C ILE A 330 16.53 4.86 -13.98
N SER A 331 16.95 3.65 -14.35
CA SER A 331 17.71 3.33 -15.56
C SER A 331 16.85 3.38 -16.84
N GLY A 332 15.52 3.25 -16.71
CA GLY A 332 14.57 3.44 -17.82
C GLY A 332 13.11 3.16 -17.45
N LEU A 333 12.19 3.81 -18.17
CA LEU A 333 10.72 3.68 -18.01
C LEU A 333 10.04 3.01 -19.21
N GLY A 334 10.79 2.21 -19.98
CA GLY A 334 10.30 1.62 -21.24
C GLY A 334 9.28 0.47 -21.08
N ASP A 335 9.12 -0.07 -19.88
CA ASP A 335 8.15 -1.13 -19.54
C ASP A 335 7.24 -0.64 -18.39
N TRP A 336 5.94 -0.93 -18.47
CA TRP A 336 4.96 -0.62 -17.42
C TRP A 336 5.33 -1.28 -16.07
N ARG A 337 6.10 -2.36 -16.07
CA ARG A 337 6.61 -3.00 -14.84
C ARG A 337 7.59 -2.11 -14.07
N ALA A 338 8.29 -1.23 -14.78
CA ALA A 338 9.20 -0.25 -14.18
C ALA A 338 8.51 1.06 -13.80
N GLN A 339 7.17 1.16 -13.98
CA GLN A 339 6.39 2.29 -13.47
C GLN A 339 6.66 2.47 -11.97
N GLU A 340 7.25 3.59 -11.58
CA GLU A 340 7.70 3.80 -10.21
C GLU A 340 6.62 4.43 -9.32
N GLU A 341 5.82 5.34 -9.87
CA GLU A 341 4.72 5.98 -9.15
C GLU A 341 3.67 4.97 -8.66
N GLY A 342 3.61 4.78 -7.34
CA GLY A 342 2.52 4.11 -6.65
C GLY A 342 1.59 5.13 -5.98
N TYR A 343 0.76 4.64 -5.05
CA TYR A 343 -0.08 5.51 -4.24
C TYR A 343 -0.22 5.02 -2.81
N VAL A 344 -0.34 5.98 -1.90
CA VAL A 344 -0.66 5.75 -0.49
C VAL A 344 -1.89 6.60 -0.18
N ARG A 345 -3.02 5.95 0.11
CA ARG A 345 -4.31 6.60 0.33
C ARG A 345 -4.93 6.10 1.64
N ASN A 346 -5.51 7.02 2.42
CA ASN A 346 -6.18 6.70 3.68
C ASN A 346 -5.27 5.88 4.63
N LEU A 347 -4.05 6.38 4.84
CA LEU A 347 -3.07 5.74 5.71
C LEU A 347 -3.11 6.37 7.10
N VAL A 348 -3.16 5.53 8.13
CA VAL A 348 -2.91 5.93 9.52
C VAL A 348 -1.71 5.17 10.06
N VAL A 349 -0.68 5.88 10.54
CA VAL A 349 0.50 5.30 11.19
C VAL A 349 0.60 5.80 12.64
N ARG A 350 0.36 4.91 13.62
CA ARG A 350 0.26 5.33 15.02
C ARG A 350 0.81 4.38 16.08
N GLU A 351 1.21 4.92 17.22
CA GLU A 351 1.66 4.15 18.39
C GLU A 351 2.93 3.30 18.13
N ASN A 352 3.75 3.68 17.15
CA ASN A 352 4.97 2.95 16.81
C ASN A 352 6.17 3.44 17.64
N GLY A 353 7.12 2.55 17.92
CA GLY A 353 8.32 2.84 18.72
C GLY A 353 9.39 3.66 17.98
N GLY A 354 9.24 3.85 16.67
CA GLY A 354 10.06 4.72 15.82
C GLY A 354 9.22 5.77 15.10
N VAL A 355 9.52 6.02 13.83
CA VAL A 355 8.79 6.95 12.96
C VAL A 355 7.48 6.32 12.50
N GLY A 356 6.42 7.13 12.39
CA GLY A 356 5.14 6.68 11.82
C GLY A 356 5.32 6.17 10.38
N TRP A 357 5.71 7.05 9.46
CA TRP A 357 6.15 6.67 8.11
C TRP A 357 7.50 7.31 7.76
N ARG A 358 8.51 6.46 7.52
CA ARG A 358 9.78 6.85 6.90
C ARG A 358 9.71 6.58 5.41
N ASN A 359 9.63 7.67 4.64
CA ASN A 359 9.54 7.66 3.20
C ASN A 359 10.91 7.94 2.56
N ARG A 360 11.53 6.89 2.01
CA ARG A 360 12.72 6.95 1.16
C ARG A 360 12.39 6.59 -0.28
N GLY A 361 11.12 6.52 -0.63
CA GLY A 361 10.65 6.21 -1.96
C GLY A 361 9.45 5.25 -1.93
N PRO A 362 8.94 4.84 -3.10
CA PRO A 362 9.35 5.33 -4.42
C PRO A 362 9.20 6.85 -4.55
N HIS A 363 10.05 7.44 -5.38
CA HIS A 363 9.86 8.81 -5.81
C HIS A 363 8.46 8.94 -6.46
N ASN A 364 8.00 10.17 -6.57
CA ASN A 364 6.77 10.53 -7.24
C ASN A 364 5.48 9.83 -6.72
N VAL A 365 5.51 9.23 -5.52
CA VAL A 365 4.34 8.58 -4.92
C VAL A 365 3.19 9.58 -4.76
N HIS A 366 1.98 9.15 -5.11
CA HIS A 366 0.77 9.92 -4.87
C HIS A 366 0.23 9.67 -3.46
N MET A 367 0.11 10.72 -2.66
CA MET A 367 -0.36 10.65 -1.28
C MET A 367 -1.74 11.28 -1.12
N ASP A 368 -2.67 10.57 -0.50
CA ASP A 368 -4.01 11.07 -0.19
C ASP A 368 -4.40 10.74 1.25
N ASN A 369 -4.79 11.75 2.03
CA ASN A 369 -5.30 11.57 3.39
C ASN A 369 -4.39 10.73 4.31
N ILE A 370 -3.24 11.30 4.69
CA ILE A 370 -2.21 10.65 5.53
C ILE A 370 -2.26 11.19 6.96
N VAL A 371 -2.33 10.28 7.95
CA VAL A 371 -2.30 10.62 9.37
C VAL A 371 -1.15 9.91 10.08
N GLY A 372 -0.27 10.67 10.73
CA GLY A 372 0.79 10.13 11.59
C GLY A 372 0.65 10.64 13.03
N CYS A 373 0.45 9.76 14.01
CA CYS A 373 0.22 10.21 15.39
C CYS A 373 0.71 9.26 16.47
N LEU A 374 1.02 9.79 17.65
CA LEU A 374 1.37 8.98 18.83
C LEU A 374 2.59 8.06 18.63
N ASN A 375 3.48 8.39 17.70
CA ASN A 375 4.72 7.64 17.50
C ASN A 375 5.80 8.14 18.48
N ASP A 376 6.76 7.29 18.85
CA ASP A 376 7.85 7.65 19.76
C ASP A 376 8.90 8.59 19.12
N ASP A 377 8.87 8.73 17.79
CA ASP A 377 9.67 9.66 17.00
C ASP A 377 8.75 10.52 16.09
N TRP A 378 9.19 10.95 14.91
CA TRP A 378 8.40 11.70 13.92
C TRP A 378 7.13 10.95 13.45
N GLY A 379 6.08 11.68 13.10
CA GLY A 379 4.90 11.11 12.45
C GLY A 379 5.14 10.78 10.97
N TYR A 380 5.82 11.68 10.26
CA TYR A 380 6.23 11.51 8.87
C TYR A 380 7.63 12.07 8.64
N VAL A 381 8.46 11.33 7.91
CA VAL A 381 9.80 11.73 7.49
C VAL A 381 9.96 11.40 6.02
N SER A 382 10.37 12.36 5.20
CA SER A 382 10.83 12.10 3.84
C SER A 382 12.32 12.39 3.68
N GLU A 383 13.05 11.49 3.01
CA GLU A 383 14.51 11.52 2.92
C GLU A 383 15.00 11.28 1.48
N ILE A 384 16.18 11.80 1.17
CA ILE A 384 16.91 11.54 -0.09
C ILE A 384 18.37 11.28 0.22
N ALA A 385 18.94 10.31 -0.50
CA ALA A 385 20.37 10.08 -0.57
C ALA A 385 20.73 9.87 -2.05
N ALA A 386 21.59 10.73 -2.58
CA ALA A 386 21.96 10.71 -3.99
C ALA A 386 22.45 9.33 -4.42
N GLY A 387 21.87 8.79 -5.51
CA GLY A 387 22.19 7.47 -6.03
C GLY A 387 21.68 6.29 -5.20
N VAL A 388 21.02 6.52 -4.06
CA VAL A 388 20.53 5.44 -3.19
C VAL A 388 19.01 5.45 -3.11
N TYR A 389 18.41 6.53 -2.59
CA TYR A 389 16.97 6.57 -2.41
C TYR A 389 16.38 7.98 -2.51
N ASN A 390 15.11 8.10 -2.87
CA ASN A 390 14.41 9.37 -3.00
C ASN A 390 12.93 9.23 -2.60
N GLY A 391 12.55 9.83 -1.47
CA GLY A 391 11.17 9.85 -0.95
C GLY A 391 10.33 11.03 -1.36
N ALA A 392 10.67 11.74 -2.45
CA ALA A 392 9.91 12.90 -2.92
C ALA A 392 8.53 12.47 -3.45
N PRO A 393 7.41 12.89 -2.84
CA PRO A 393 6.08 12.61 -3.40
C PRO A 393 5.74 13.61 -4.50
N THR A 394 5.04 13.16 -5.54
CA THR A 394 4.56 14.03 -6.62
C THR A 394 3.52 15.01 -6.09
N TYR A 395 2.55 14.49 -5.35
CA TYR A 395 1.46 15.26 -4.77
C TYR A 395 0.95 14.62 -3.48
N CYS A 396 0.59 15.46 -2.52
CA CYS A 396 -0.07 15.08 -1.28
C CYS A 396 -1.32 15.95 -1.06
N SER A 397 -2.51 15.34 -0.95
CA SER A 397 -3.74 16.09 -0.69
C SER A 397 -3.78 16.64 0.74
N VAL A 398 -3.57 15.78 1.74
CA VAL A 398 -3.61 16.08 3.16
C VAL A 398 -2.55 15.25 3.86
N LEU A 399 -1.64 15.94 4.56
CA LEU A 399 -0.69 15.34 5.49
C LEU A 399 -0.94 15.93 6.87
N HIS A 400 -1.40 15.09 7.80
CA HIS A 400 -1.71 15.49 9.16
C HIS A 400 -0.88 14.69 10.16
N CYS A 401 -0.09 15.38 10.97
CA CYS A 401 0.58 14.73 12.09
C CYS A 401 0.31 15.45 13.40
N TYR A 402 0.04 14.64 14.43
CA TYR A 402 -0.29 15.15 15.76
C TYR A 402 0.25 14.26 16.88
N SER A 403 0.65 14.89 17.99
CA SER A 403 1.08 14.19 19.22
C SER A 403 2.15 13.12 18.99
N ASN A 404 3.10 13.35 18.09
CA ASN A 404 4.25 12.47 17.90
C ASN A 404 5.36 12.77 18.92
N ASP A 405 6.44 12.00 18.87
CA ASP A 405 7.53 12.02 19.84
C ASP A 405 7.03 11.79 21.27
N MET A 406 6.39 10.64 21.49
CA MET A 406 5.72 10.31 22.76
C MET A 406 6.65 10.25 23.98
N LYS A 407 7.96 10.14 23.76
CA LYS A 407 8.99 10.21 24.80
C LYS A 407 9.44 11.63 25.12
N TRP A 408 8.92 12.64 24.42
CA TRP A 408 9.28 14.02 24.66
C TRP A 408 8.64 14.56 25.94
N THR A 409 9.46 15.23 26.75
CA THR A 409 9.03 16.06 27.88
C THR A 409 9.75 17.41 27.81
N PRO A 410 9.21 18.45 28.47
CA PRO A 410 9.90 19.73 28.66
C PRO A 410 11.38 19.61 29.10
N ASP A 411 11.66 18.65 29.98
CA ASP A 411 12.99 18.46 30.59
C ASP A 411 14.01 17.81 29.64
N THR A 412 13.57 17.26 28.50
CA THR A 412 14.48 16.66 27.52
C THR A 412 15.42 17.67 26.86
N GLY A 413 15.10 18.97 26.93
CA GLY A 413 15.92 20.05 26.36
C GLY A 413 16.02 20.05 24.83
N ARG A 414 15.27 19.19 24.13
CA ARG A 414 15.25 19.09 22.67
C ARG A 414 13.87 19.44 22.10
N VAL A 415 13.82 19.67 20.80
CA VAL A 415 12.57 19.96 20.06
C VAL A 415 11.68 18.71 19.99
N ARG A 416 10.36 18.87 20.21
CA ARG A 416 9.38 17.78 20.03
C ARG A 416 9.15 17.54 18.55
N ARG A 417 9.49 16.35 18.07
CA ARG A 417 9.42 15.98 16.65
C ARG A 417 7.96 15.72 16.22
N ASN A 418 7.56 16.24 15.07
CA ASN A 418 6.23 15.96 14.49
C ASN A 418 6.30 15.61 13.02
N MET A 419 6.78 16.50 12.16
CA MET A 419 6.96 16.23 10.72
C MET A 419 8.29 16.75 10.20
N TYR A 420 8.96 15.94 9.38
CA TYR A 420 10.17 16.33 8.67
C TYR A 420 10.00 16.06 7.16
N ILE A 421 9.97 17.13 6.38
CA ILE A 421 9.86 17.07 4.92
C ILE A 421 11.27 17.37 4.37
N GLY A 422 12.07 16.32 4.18
CA GLY A 422 13.48 16.43 3.79
C GLY A 422 13.72 16.57 2.29
N VAL A 423 12.68 16.39 1.48
CA VAL A 423 12.69 16.39 0.02
C VAL A 423 11.59 17.26 -0.53
N ASN A 424 11.73 17.72 -1.77
CA ASN A 424 10.71 18.53 -2.43
C ASN A 424 9.38 17.78 -2.49
N MET A 425 8.28 18.50 -2.28
CA MET A 425 6.93 17.93 -2.42
C MET A 425 5.92 18.98 -2.90
N SER A 426 4.84 18.52 -3.51
CA SER A 426 3.61 19.31 -3.67
C SER A 426 2.59 18.87 -2.63
N CYS A 427 2.04 19.79 -1.82
CA CYS A 427 1.05 19.49 -0.79
C CYS A 427 -0.12 20.48 -0.82
N ALA A 428 -1.36 20.00 -0.86
CA ALA A 428 -2.52 20.89 -0.77
C ALA A 428 -2.78 21.36 0.67
N LEU A 429 -2.78 20.45 1.65
CA LEU A 429 -2.99 20.79 3.05
C LEU A 429 -1.99 20.07 3.96
N LEU A 430 -1.11 20.85 4.58
CA LEU A 430 -0.22 20.40 5.63
C LEU A 430 -0.79 20.79 6.99
N VAL A 431 -1.16 19.81 7.83
CA VAL A 431 -1.69 20.03 9.18
C VAL A 431 -0.66 19.62 10.22
N VAL A 432 -0.13 20.62 10.93
CA VAL A 432 0.84 20.48 12.01
C VAL A 432 0.09 20.62 13.34
N ASP A 433 -0.05 19.57 14.13
CA ASP A 433 -0.68 19.68 15.45
C ASP A 433 0.30 19.26 16.58
N GLY A 434 0.55 20.15 17.54
CA GLY A 434 1.41 19.89 18.69
C GLY A 434 2.89 20.21 18.46
N GLY A 435 3.63 19.30 17.83
CA GLY A 435 5.10 19.38 17.76
C GLY A 435 5.65 20.26 16.62
N HIS A 436 6.95 20.15 16.39
CA HIS A 436 7.70 20.86 15.37
C HIS A 436 7.55 20.25 13.98
N CYS A 437 7.38 21.12 12.98
CA CYS A 437 7.43 20.78 11.56
C CYS A 437 8.60 21.47 10.88
N GLU A 438 9.45 20.70 10.19
CA GLU A 438 10.51 21.23 9.34
C GLU A 438 10.23 20.91 7.87
N VAL A 439 10.24 21.95 7.03
CA VAL A 439 10.28 21.81 5.57
C VAL A 439 11.69 22.19 5.11
N ARG A 440 12.50 21.16 4.86
CA ARG A 440 13.87 21.29 4.37
C ARG A 440 13.97 21.06 2.86
N GLY A 441 13.06 20.28 2.30
CA GLY A 441 12.96 20.03 0.87
C GLY A 441 12.78 21.33 0.09
N SER A 442 13.87 21.82 -0.52
CA SER A 442 13.82 23.02 -1.37
C SER A 442 12.86 22.84 -2.54
N SER A 443 12.34 23.95 -3.08
CA SER A 443 11.37 23.94 -4.19
C SER A 443 10.05 23.22 -3.89
N SER A 444 9.71 23.05 -2.61
CA SER A 444 8.40 22.51 -2.21
C SER A 444 7.28 23.51 -2.48
N LEU A 445 6.11 23.00 -2.89
CA LEU A 445 4.92 23.78 -3.20
C LEU A 445 3.81 23.38 -2.24
N ILE A 446 3.44 24.26 -1.31
CA ILE A 446 2.43 23.97 -0.29
C ILE A 446 1.30 24.98 -0.41
N ALA A 447 0.07 24.53 -0.68
CA ALA A 447 -1.04 25.47 -0.82
C ALA A 447 -1.44 26.06 0.54
N ILE A 448 -1.67 25.22 1.55
CA ILE A 448 -2.07 25.65 2.89
C ILE A 448 -1.28 24.90 3.97
N VAL A 449 -0.74 25.65 4.93
CA VAL A 449 -0.25 25.11 6.20
C VAL A 449 -1.18 25.56 7.32
N LYS A 450 -1.69 24.61 8.11
CA LYS A 450 -2.44 24.88 9.34
C LYS A 450 -1.67 24.32 10.52
N GLN A 451 -1.40 25.16 11.52
CA GLN A 451 -0.78 24.74 12.76
C GLN A 451 -1.73 24.93 13.93
N TYR A 452 -2.05 23.83 14.59
CA TYR A 452 -2.84 23.80 15.81
C TYR A 452 -1.91 23.52 16.97
N PHE A 453 -1.81 24.47 17.90
CA PHE A 453 -1.04 24.27 19.13
C PHE A 453 0.39 23.76 18.86
N GLY A 454 1.07 24.34 17.87
CA GLY A 454 2.38 23.89 17.41
C GLY A 454 3.54 24.28 18.34
N GLY A 455 4.74 23.79 18.02
CA GLY A 455 6.01 24.30 18.55
C GLY A 455 6.38 23.82 19.94
N GLN A 456 5.88 22.69 20.42
CA GLN A 456 6.33 22.16 21.71
C GLN A 456 7.83 21.86 21.69
N GLY A 457 8.60 22.48 22.58
CA GLY A 457 10.06 22.35 22.62
C GLY A 457 10.83 23.09 21.52
N GLY A 458 10.19 23.87 20.63
CA GLY A 458 10.89 24.56 19.53
C GLY A 458 9.99 25.43 18.63
N ASP A 459 10.42 25.76 17.42
CA ASP A 459 9.59 26.50 16.47
C ASP A 459 8.42 25.63 15.97
N ALA A 460 7.26 26.22 15.66
CA ALA A 460 6.15 25.44 15.11
C ALA A 460 6.39 25.05 13.64
N LEU A 461 6.65 26.02 12.75
CA LEU A 461 7.08 25.78 11.37
C LEU A 461 8.50 26.31 11.16
N LEU A 462 9.39 25.47 10.66
CA LEU A 462 10.68 25.86 10.15
C LEU A 462 10.75 25.62 8.64
N LEU A 463 10.95 26.69 7.87
CA LEU A 463 11.35 26.62 6.47
C LEU A 463 12.88 26.75 6.40
N SER A 464 13.57 25.60 6.45
CA SER A 464 15.02 25.53 6.38
C SER A 464 15.52 25.34 4.94
N GLY A 465 14.68 24.80 4.06
CA GLY A 465 14.92 24.72 2.63
C GLY A 465 14.76 26.08 1.92
N SER A 466 15.20 26.13 0.67
CA SER A 466 15.11 27.33 -0.18
C SER A 466 14.04 27.17 -1.25
N ASP A 467 13.58 28.28 -1.82
CA ASP A 467 12.59 28.30 -2.90
C ASP A 467 11.25 27.61 -2.58
N ILE A 468 10.94 27.44 -1.29
CA ILE A 468 9.65 26.89 -0.85
C ILE A 468 8.57 27.94 -1.06
N LYS A 469 7.44 27.52 -1.64
CA LYS A 469 6.29 28.37 -1.90
C LYS A 469 5.12 27.92 -1.04
N VAL A 470 4.64 28.79 -0.16
CA VAL A 470 3.47 28.56 0.69
C VAL A 470 2.36 29.53 0.28
N GLY A 471 1.20 29.03 -0.11
CA GLY A 471 0.06 29.88 -0.43
C GLY A 471 -0.44 30.62 0.81
N THR A 472 -0.90 29.85 1.82
CA THR A 472 -1.39 30.39 3.09
C THR A 472 -0.83 29.63 4.29
N HIS A 473 -0.45 30.36 5.33
CA HIS A 473 -0.01 29.82 6.61
C HIS A 473 -0.90 30.36 7.74
N TYR A 474 -1.47 29.45 8.53
CA TYR A 474 -2.16 29.76 9.78
C TYR A 474 -1.43 29.08 10.93
N GLY A 475 -0.90 29.85 11.88
CA GLY A 475 -0.07 29.33 12.96
C GLY A 475 -0.54 29.78 14.34
N ILE A 476 -0.74 28.82 15.25
CA ILE A 476 -1.01 29.08 16.66
C ILE A 476 -0.07 28.24 17.52
N MET A 477 0.68 28.88 18.41
CA MET A 477 1.57 28.19 19.35
C MET A 477 0.79 27.64 20.55
N ARG A 478 1.16 26.45 21.02
CA ARG A 478 0.65 25.93 22.31
C ARG A 478 1.31 26.68 23.45
N ASN A 479 0.54 27.11 24.43
CA ASN A 479 1.10 27.56 25.69
C ASN A 479 1.62 26.35 26.49
N ASP A 480 2.89 25.98 26.28
CA ASP A 480 3.54 24.86 26.96
C ASP A 480 4.42 25.30 28.14
N SER A 481 4.59 26.61 28.35
CA SER A 481 5.47 27.23 29.36
C SER A 481 6.98 26.99 29.19
N VAL A 482 7.42 26.18 28.22
CA VAL A 482 8.82 25.77 28.04
C VAL A 482 9.48 26.47 26.85
N SER A 483 8.74 26.70 25.76
CA SER A 483 9.29 27.18 24.49
C SER A 483 9.35 28.70 24.36
N GLN A 484 9.59 29.41 25.46
CA GLN A 484 9.68 30.87 25.42
C GLN A 484 10.77 31.33 24.43
N GLY A 485 10.38 32.16 23.47
CA GLY A 485 11.28 32.68 22.44
C GLY A 485 11.42 31.82 21.17
N SER A 486 10.73 30.68 21.07
CA SER A 486 10.50 30.01 19.78
C SER A 486 9.52 30.78 18.90
N ALA A 487 9.57 30.57 17.60
CA ALA A 487 8.72 31.24 16.63
C ALA A 487 7.55 30.37 16.16
N VAL A 488 6.42 31.02 15.85
CA VAL A 488 5.34 30.37 15.11
C VAL A 488 5.85 29.97 13.72
N LEU A 489 6.58 30.88 13.07
CA LEU A 489 7.22 30.65 11.77
C LEU A 489 8.67 31.12 11.78
N ARG A 490 9.60 30.21 11.52
CA ARG A 490 11.00 30.52 11.23
C ARG A 490 11.32 30.25 9.76
N ILE A 491 12.01 31.17 9.12
CA ILE A 491 12.50 31.05 7.74
C ILE A 491 14.02 31.26 7.76
N SER A 492 14.76 30.17 7.64
CA SER A 492 16.23 30.20 7.60
C SER A 492 16.79 29.93 6.22
N GLY A 493 16.05 29.24 5.35
CA GLY A 493 16.42 29.10 3.94
C GLY A 493 16.16 30.37 3.12
N ASN A 494 16.54 30.35 1.85
CA ASN A 494 16.55 31.52 0.99
C ASN A 494 15.42 31.49 -0.03
N TYR A 495 14.99 32.68 -0.49
CA TYR A 495 14.03 32.84 -1.59
C TYR A 495 12.68 32.11 -1.40
N ASN A 496 12.32 31.84 -0.15
CA ASN A 496 11.01 31.30 0.19
C ASN A 496 9.95 32.38 0.00
N GLN A 497 8.76 31.98 -0.41
CA GLN A 497 7.65 32.89 -0.66
C GLN A 497 6.41 32.41 0.05
N ILE A 498 5.79 33.31 0.79
CA ILE A 498 4.54 33.06 1.50
C ILE A 498 3.53 34.11 1.04
N GLY A 499 2.37 33.67 0.57
CA GLY A 499 1.27 34.57 0.23
C GLY A 499 0.76 35.27 1.49
N THR A 500 0.00 34.54 2.30
CA THR A 500 -0.55 35.05 3.55
C THR A 500 -0.03 34.25 4.74
N SER A 501 0.34 34.93 5.84
CA SER A 501 0.75 34.31 7.09
C SER A 501 0.01 34.95 8.26
N GLN A 502 -0.80 34.18 8.98
CA GLN A 502 -1.48 34.62 10.20
C GLN A 502 -0.89 33.86 11.38
N VAL A 503 -0.28 34.57 12.32
CA VAL A 503 0.42 33.98 13.45
C VAL A 503 -0.07 34.52 14.79
N LEU A 504 -0.27 33.61 15.75
CA LEU A 504 -0.66 33.91 17.11
C LEU A 504 0.41 33.38 18.08
N GLY A 505 1.12 34.30 18.74
CA GLY A 505 2.20 33.98 19.70
C GLY A 505 1.73 33.72 21.14
N THR A 506 0.42 33.50 21.32
CA THR A 506 -0.28 33.09 22.54
C THR A 506 0.21 33.80 23.82
N LEU A 507 -0.44 34.92 24.16
CA LEU A 507 -0.15 35.73 25.36
C LEU A 507 1.29 36.29 25.40
N ASN A 508 1.83 36.70 24.25
CA ASN A 508 3.17 37.31 24.12
C ASN A 508 4.32 36.41 24.59
N ARG A 509 4.16 35.08 24.56
CA ARG A 509 5.21 34.13 24.99
C ARG A 509 6.14 33.72 23.85
N PHE A 510 5.63 33.70 22.63
CA PHE A 510 6.34 33.21 21.45
C PHE A 510 6.53 34.32 20.43
N ASP A 511 7.62 34.24 19.66
CA ASP A 511 7.79 35.15 18.53
C ASP A 511 6.84 34.77 17.39
N GLY A 512 6.41 35.76 16.61
CA GLY A 512 5.54 35.55 15.45
C GLY A 512 6.33 34.96 14.30
N VAL A 513 7.09 35.81 13.60
CA VAL A 513 7.90 35.41 12.45
C VAL A 513 9.36 35.80 12.68
N ILE A 514 10.28 34.87 12.39
CA ILE A 514 11.72 35.12 12.37
C ILE A 514 12.27 34.77 10.98
N ILE A 515 12.91 35.74 10.33
CA ILE A 515 13.55 35.56 9.02
C ILE A 515 15.05 35.79 9.16
N THR A 516 15.83 34.74 8.96
CA THR A 516 17.30 34.81 8.95
C THR A 516 17.90 34.57 7.57
N GLY A 517 17.15 33.91 6.68
CA GLY A 517 17.58 33.70 5.30
C GLY A 517 17.47 34.96 4.42
N VAL A 518 17.94 34.84 3.19
CA VAL A 518 18.03 35.93 2.20
C VAL A 518 16.89 35.84 1.18
N GLY A 519 16.34 36.98 0.78
CA GLY A 519 15.44 37.06 -0.37
C GLY A 519 14.04 36.48 -0.13
N ASN A 520 13.67 36.23 1.13
CA ASN A 520 12.36 35.67 1.48
C ASN A 520 11.26 36.72 1.37
N THR A 521 10.05 36.29 1.01
CA THR A 521 8.90 37.18 0.84
C THR A 521 7.70 36.70 1.64
N ILE A 522 7.02 37.62 2.34
CA ILE A 522 5.68 37.43 2.91
C ILE A 522 4.80 38.58 2.41
N ASN A 523 3.79 38.28 1.58
CA ASN A 523 2.96 39.32 0.95
C ASN A 523 1.94 39.93 1.92
N ASP A 524 1.42 39.14 2.85
CA ASP A 524 0.48 39.61 3.88
C ASP A 524 0.68 38.86 5.21
N LEU A 525 1.34 39.53 6.16
CA LEU A 525 1.56 39.04 7.52
C LEU A 525 0.55 39.66 8.49
N ILE A 526 -0.14 38.83 9.28
CA ILE A 526 -0.84 39.26 10.49
C ILE A 526 -0.18 38.57 11.67
N ALA A 527 0.50 39.32 12.54
CA ALA A 527 1.11 38.79 13.76
C ALA A 527 0.48 39.40 15.00
N ARG A 528 -0.09 38.56 15.86
CA ARG A 528 -0.85 38.99 17.03
C ARG A 528 -0.39 38.30 18.30
N GLU A 529 -0.38 39.06 19.40
CA GLU A 529 -0.06 38.56 20.75
C GLU A 529 1.26 37.76 20.77
N CYS A 530 2.23 38.22 20.00
CA CYS A 530 3.58 37.68 19.95
C CYS A 530 4.50 38.45 20.91
N ARG A 531 5.51 37.75 21.43
CA ARG A 531 6.64 38.40 22.13
C ARG A 531 7.33 39.40 21.22
N THR A 532 7.68 38.97 20.01
CA THR A 532 8.11 39.84 18.90
C THR A 532 7.27 39.51 17.68
N GLY A 533 6.60 40.49 17.07
CA GLY A 533 5.74 40.25 15.91
C GLY A 533 6.52 39.75 14.68
N LEU A 534 7.56 40.50 14.31
CA LEU A 534 8.47 40.16 13.20
C LEU A 534 9.92 40.43 13.59
N THR A 535 10.82 39.49 13.31
CA THR A 535 12.27 39.67 13.37
C THR A 535 12.88 39.43 12.00
N VAL A 536 13.72 40.34 11.52
CA VAL A 536 14.49 40.18 10.27
C VAL A 536 15.97 40.40 10.55
N THR A 537 16.80 39.43 10.19
CA THR A 537 18.27 39.50 10.31
C THR A 537 19.01 39.18 9.01
N GLY A 538 18.33 38.75 7.96
CA GLY A 538 18.90 38.49 6.64
C GLY A 538 18.62 39.64 5.66
N SER A 539 19.31 39.64 4.52
CA SER A 539 19.16 40.63 3.45
C SER A 539 18.08 40.32 2.42
N GLN A 540 17.73 41.32 1.60
CA GLN A 540 16.83 41.21 0.44
C GLN A 540 15.41 40.71 0.75
N ASN A 541 15.01 40.66 2.02
CA ASN A 541 13.72 40.16 2.44
C ASN A 541 12.62 41.19 2.18
N ARG A 542 11.42 40.72 1.85
CA ARG A 542 10.25 41.55 1.56
C ARG A 542 9.09 41.14 2.44
N VAL A 543 8.63 42.02 3.31
CA VAL A 543 7.50 41.70 4.20
C VAL A 543 6.52 42.86 4.20
N ARG A 544 5.25 42.55 3.95
CA ARG A 544 4.14 43.45 4.20
C ARG A 544 3.22 42.86 5.27
N GLY A 545 2.75 43.68 6.22
CA GLY A 545 1.87 43.15 7.26
C GLY A 545 1.35 44.12 8.32
N LEU A 546 0.50 43.56 9.17
CA LEU A 546 -0.15 44.18 10.32
C LEU A 546 0.27 43.46 11.61
N LEU A 547 0.91 44.18 12.52
CA LEU A 547 1.41 43.67 13.81
C LEU A 547 0.56 44.23 14.95
N ILE A 548 -0.13 43.38 15.71
CA ILE A 548 -1.16 43.82 16.68
C ILE A 548 -0.93 43.23 18.07
N ARG A 549 -0.99 44.08 19.10
CA ARG A 549 -0.90 43.65 20.53
C ARG A 549 0.32 42.76 20.85
N ASN A 550 1.46 43.00 20.18
CA ASN A 550 2.70 42.30 20.46
C ASN A 550 3.46 43.02 21.59
N ALA A 551 4.33 42.32 22.32
CA ALA A 551 5.20 42.97 23.30
C ALA A 551 6.29 43.82 22.61
N ASN A 552 6.86 43.32 21.52
CA ASN A 552 7.68 44.08 20.59
C ASN A 552 7.09 43.95 19.18
N GLY A 553 6.91 45.06 18.48
CA GLY A 553 6.36 45.05 17.12
C GLY A 553 7.33 44.43 16.12
N PHE A 554 8.30 45.22 15.68
CA PHE A 554 9.29 44.82 14.67
C PHE A 554 10.71 44.91 15.22
N ARG A 555 11.49 43.83 15.05
CA ARG A 555 12.91 43.78 15.36
C ARG A 555 13.74 43.66 14.09
N TYR A 556 14.60 44.64 13.87
CA TYR A 556 15.59 44.57 12.78
C TYR A 556 16.99 44.46 13.38
N GLN A 557 17.78 43.53 12.88
CA GLN A 557 19.20 43.45 13.17
C GLN A 557 19.93 43.50 11.84
N ARG A 558 20.90 44.41 11.71
CA ARG A 558 21.63 44.58 10.45
C ARG A 558 22.22 43.26 9.98
N PRO A 559 21.92 42.82 8.74
CA PRO A 559 22.43 41.57 8.22
C PRO A 559 23.95 41.56 8.14
N THR A 560 24.53 40.42 8.49
CA THR A 560 25.97 40.14 8.35
C THR A 560 26.28 39.28 7.13
N ASP A 561 25.27 38.98 6.31
CA ASP A 561 25.45 38.27 5.04
C ASP A 561 26.08 39.18 3.96
N VAL A 562 26.41 38.58 2.81
CA VAL A 562 27.16 39.24 1.72
C VAL A 562 26.46 40.46 1.12
N TYR A 563 25.13 40.57 1.24
CA TYR A 563 24.35 41.66 0.65
C TYR A 563 24.22 42.84 1.61
N GLY A 564 24.24 42.59 2.92
CA GLY A 564 24.22 43.61 3.97
C GLY A 564 23.10 44.65 3.83
N GLY A 565 21.84 44.21 3.67
CA GLY A 565 20.66 45.08 3.58
C GLY A 565 19.70 44.73 2.43
N TYR A 566 19.15 45.76 1.76
CA TYR A 566 18.21 45.63 0.64
C TYR A 566 16.85 45.02 0.99
N ASN A 567 16.45 45.10 2.26
CA ASN A 567 15.15 44.65 2.72
C ASN A 567 14.08 45.68 2.39
N ARG A 568 12.87 45.21 2.07
CA ARG A 568 11.68 46.04 1.88
C ARG A 568 10.62 45.65 2.90
N ILE A 569 10.35 46.54 3.85
CA ILE A 569 9.46 46.26 4.98
C ILE A 569 8.32 47.29 4.99
N GLU A 570 7.09 46.82 4.81
CA GLU A 570 5.87 47.63 4.83
C GLU A 570 4.96 47.17 5.97
N LEU A 571 4.92 47.92 7.08
CA LEU A 571 4.22 47.48 8.27
C LEU A 571 3.24 48.53 8.81
N ARG A 572 2.14 48.03 9.36
CA ARG A 572 1.24 48.76 10.26
C ARG A 572 1.32 48.10 11.63
N ILE A 573 1.64 48.88 12.66
CA ILE A 573 1.87 48.37 14.01
C ILE A 573 0.87 49.02 14.96
N TYR A 574 -0.01 48.23 15.56
CA TYR A 574 -0.99 48.70 16.53
C TYR A 574 -0.83 48.03 17.89
N HIS A 575 -0.36 48.74 18.89
CA HIS A 575 -0.06 48.21 20.22
C HIS A 575 -0.68 49.08 21.30
N ASN A 576 -1.36 48.48 22.28
CA ASN A 576 -2.05 49.20 23.36
C ASN A 576 -1.70 48.64 24.75
N THR A 577 -0.66 47.81 24.84
CA THR A 577 -0.21 47.16 26.08
C THR A 577 0.85 48.01 26.76
N ALA A 578 0.74 48.22 28.07
CA ALA A 578 1.78 48.89 28.85
C ALA A 578 3.12 48.14 28.73
N GLY A 579 4.21 48.87 28.49
CA GLY A 579 5.56 48.31 28.33
C GLY A 579 5.87 47.72 26.94
N ALA A 580 4.92 47.75 25.99
CA ALA A 580 5.19 47.33 24.62
C ALA A 580 6.03 48.38 23.86
N THR A 581 6.80 47.92 22.86
CA THR A 581 7.59 48.79 21.97
C THR A 581 7.19 48.59 20.52
N TYR A 582 7.18 49.67 19.71
CA TYR A 582 6.91 49.54 18.28
C TYR A 582 8.03 48.85 17.52
N VAL A 583 9.27 49.26 17.78
CA VAL A 583 10.47 48.73 17.13
C VAL A 583 11.57 48.47 18.14
N SER A 584 12.43 47.51 17.82
CA SER A 584 13.66 47.22 18.57
C SER A 584 14.81 46.89 17.60
N GLY A 585 16.05 47.10 18.04
CA GLY A 585 17.23 46.87 17.21
C GLY A 585 17.59 48.05 16.31
N ASP A 586 18.27 47.76 15.21
CA ASP A 586 18.94 48.74 14.37
C ASP A 586 17.96 49.55 13.50
N ALA A 587 18.36 50.77 13.12
CA ALA A 587 17.73 51.52 12.03
C ALA A 587 18.02 50.85 10.67
N PRO A 588 17.12 51.00 9.66
CA PRO A 588 17.38 50.53 8.30
C PRO A 588 18.74 51.03 7.79
N ILE A 589 19.41 50.21 6.99
CA ILE A 589 20.69 50.56 6.40
C ILE A 589 20.47 51.61 5.32
N ALA A 590 21.13 52.75 5.52
CA ALA A 590 21.04 53.90 4.65
C ALA A 590 21.22 53.53 3.18
N ASP A 591 20.33 54.02 2.32
CA ASP A 591 20.41 53.88 0.86
C ASP A 591 20.31 52.42 0.34
N ARG A 592 20.01 51.46 1.23
CA ARG A 592 19.85 50.03 0.89
C ARG A 592 18.46 49.51 1.26
N ASP A 593 18.07 49.64 2.52
CA ASP A 593 16.77 49.17 3.00
C ASP A 593 15.67 50.20 2.73
N VAL A 594 14.46 49.72 2.44
CA VAL A 594 13.29 50.57 2.19
C VAL A 594 12.17 50.19 3.15
N PHE A 595 11.99 50.99 4.21
CA PHE A 595 10.99 50.74 5.25
C PHE A 595 9.85 51.76 5.19
N ASP A 596 8.61 51.30 5.01
CA ASP A 596 7.36 52.05 5.22
C ASP A 596 6.67 51.46 6.46
N VAL A 597 6.96 52.01 7.63
CA VAL A 597 6.36 51.55 8.88
C VAL A 597 5.59 52.69 9.52
N GLN A 598 4.34 52.42 9.90
CA GLN A 598 3.50 53.32 10.69
C GLN A 598 3.06 52.58 11.95
N ALA A 599 3.20 53.24 13.09
CA ALA A 599 2.98 52.66 14.39
C ALA A 599 2.16 53.57 15.31
N ASN A 600 1.23 52.98 16.06
CA ASN A 600 0.23 53.71 16.82
C ASN A 600 -0.35 52.88 17.99
N GLY A 601 -0.95 53.58 18.97
CA GLY A 601 -1.67 52.98 20.12
C GLY A 601 -0.93 53.05 21.46
N LEU A 602 0.36 53.37 21.49
CA LEU A 602 1.14 53.54 22.73
C LEU A 602 1.03 54.98 23.28
N PRO A 603 1.26 55.18 24.61
CA PRO A 603 1.17 56.50 25.25
C PRO A 603 2.11 57.57 24.67
N GLU A 604 3.24 57.16 24.10
CA GLU A 604 4.20 58.05 23.43
C GLU A 604 3.69 58.63 22.09
N GLY A 605 2.50 58.22 21.64
CA GLY A 605 1.88 58.68 20.41
C GLY A 605 2.25 57.84 19.18
N SER A 606 1.79 58.30 18.02
CA SER A 606 2.08 57.65 16.74
C SER A 606 3.51 57.93 16.28
N LYS A 607 4.21 56.91 15.80
CA LYS A 607 5.55 57.01 15.18
C LYS A 607 5.56 56.38 13.79
N ALA A 608 6.46 56.82 12.91
CA ALA A 608 6.59 56.26 11.56
C ALA A 608 8.03 56.33 11.02
N THR A 609 8.31 55.68 9.88
CA THR A 609 9.58 55.88 9.16
C THR A 609 9.63 57.20 8.39
N ARG A 610 8.48 57.84 8.16
CA ARG A 610 8.38 59.17 7.54
C ARG A 610 7.43 60.03 8.35
N SER A 611 7.83 61.27 8.61
CA SER A 611 7.05 62.25 9.36
C SER A 611 7.00 63.57 8.60
N LEU A 612 5.84 64.22 8.63
CA LEU A 612 5.59 65.53 8.04
C LEU A 612 4.96 66.43 9.11
N PHE A 613 5.54 67.60 9.33
CA PHE A 613 5.04 68.57 10.30
C PHE A 613 5.38 70.00 9.87
N GLN A 614 4.63 70.97 10.40
CA GLN A 614 4.79 72.38 10.10
C GLN A 614 5.07 73.15 11.39
N VAL A 615 6.06 74.05 11.34
CA VAL A 615 6.35 75.01 12.39
C VAL A 615 6.07 76.40 11.84
N GLY A 616 5.13 77.11 12.47
CA GLY A 616 4.74 78.46 12.08
C GLY A 616 5.13 79.52 13.08
N ALA A 617 4.93 80.78 12.69
CA ALA A 617 5.10 81.97 13.52
C ALA A 617 6.53 82.16 14.08
N LEU A 618 7.56 81.83 13.29
CA LEU A 618 8.95 81.97 13.69
C LEU A 618 9.48 83.38 13.37
N PRO A 619 10.11 84.09 14.33
CA PRO A 619 10.48 85.50 14.18
C PRO A 619 11.57 85.74 13.15
N ILE A 620 11.34 86.69 12.25
CA ILE A 620 12.32 87.17 11.26
C ILE A 620 12.54 88.68 11.33
N ASP A 621 11.96 89.37 12.31
CA ASP A 621 12.36 90.72 12.75
C ASP A 621 13.67 90.71 13.58
N THR A 622 14.28 89.53 13.66
CA THR A 622 15.61 89.13 14.12
C THR A 622 16.76 89.18 13.10
N ASP A 623 17.95 89.70 13.36
CA ASP A 623 19.18 89.23 12.70
C ASP A 623 20.00 88.24 13.58
N VAL A 624 19.52 87.96 14.80
CA VAL A 624 20.10 86.98 15.73
C VAL A 624 19.72 85.57 15.32
N ALA A 625 20.66 84.62 15.44
CA ALA A 625 20.41 83.22 15.16
C ALA A 625 19.26 82.66 16.02
N GLN A 626 18.29 82.04 15.36
CA GLN A 626 17.13 81.42 15.96
C GLN A 626 17.30 79.91 15.99
N TYR A 627 16.77 79.27 17.02
CA TYR A 627 16.83 77.83 17.23
C TYR A 627 15.45 77.27 17.54
N VAL A 628 15.10 76.18 16.88
CA VAL A 628 13.81 75.51 17.02
C VAL A 628 14.05 74.02 17.21
N THR A 629 13.47 73.47 18.27
CA THR A 629 13.50 72.03 18.55
C THR A 629 12.14 71.45 18.21
N ILE A 630 12.11 70.39 17.39
CA ILE A 630 10.87 69.86 16.83
C ILE A 630 10.78 68.35 17.06
N PRO A 631 9.78 67.84 17.80
CA PRO A 631 9.60 66.41 17.97
C PRO A 631 9.28 65.74 16.62
N HIS A 632 10.15 64.84 16.15
CA HIS A 632 10.03 64.31 14.79
C HIS A 632 9.11 63.08 14.69
N ARG A 633 8.83 62.39 15.81
CA ARG A 633 7.98 61.18 15.87
C ARG A 633 8.38 60.08 14.88
N LEU A 634 9.67 59.94 14.65
CA LEU A 634 10.21 58.87 13.81
C LEU A 634 10.45 57.63 14.67
N LEU A 635 10.43 56.45 14.04
CA LEU A 635 10.77 55.19 14.71
C LEU A 635 12.26 55.06 15.03
N TRP A 636 13.11 55.70 14.23
CA TRP A 636 14.54 55.84 14.42
C TRP A 636 14.97 57.26 14.04
N PRO A 637 16.08 57.80 14.57
CA PRO A 637 16.64 59.04 14.08
C PRO A 637 17.06 58.90 12.60
N CYS A 638 16.82 59.95 11.79
CA CYS A 638 17.31 60.03 10.42
C CYS A 638 18.61 60.85 10.33
N ARG A 639 19.31 60.82 9.18
CA ARG A 639 20.46 61.72 8.98
C ARG A 639 19.94 63.15 8.81
N THR A 640 20.75 64.15 9.15
CA THR A 640 20.39 65.57 8.95
C THR A 640 20.07 65.88 7.49
N ARG A 641 20.71 65.18 6.53
CA ARG A 641 20.45 65.31 5.09
C ARG A 641 19.12 64.71 4.63
N ASP A 642 18.50 63.85 5.44
CA ASP A 642 17.22 63.19 5.13
C ASP A 642 16.01 64.04 5.59
N VAL A 643 16.27 65.24 6.11
CA VAL A 643 15.26 66.22 6.49
C VAL A 643 15.15 67.28 5.38
N ARG A 644 14.02 67.30 4.69
CA ARG A 644 13.69 68.34 3.72
C ARG A 644 12.97 69.48 4.44
N VAL A 645 13.52 70.70 4.32
CA VAL A 645 12.92 71.92 4.86
C VAL A 645 12.34 72.74 3.71
N THR A 646 11.06 73.09 3.81
CA THR A 646 10.35 73.91 2.84
C THR A 646 9.81 75.14 3.54
N MET A 647 10.15 76.34 3.06
CA MET A 647 9.48 77.55 3.52
C MET A 647 8.07 77.58 2.94
N THR A 648 7.04 77.63 3.80
CA THR A 648 5.64 77.52 3.38
C THR A 648 4.86 78.82 3.53
N GLY A 649 5.39 79.81 4.24
CA GLY A 649 4.74 81.10 4.40
C GLY A 649 5.67 82.18 4.91
N LEU A 650 5.40 83.42 4.53
CA LEU A 650 6.15 84.60 4.92
C LEU A 650 5.18 85.76 5.15
N SER A 651 5.22 86.42 6.32
CA SER A 651 4.29 87.52 6.63
C SER A 651 4.73 88.88 6.09
N VAL A 652 6.03 89.06 5.80
CA VAL A 652 6.62 90.29 5.27
C VAL A 652 7.72 89.95 4.26
N ALA A 653 7.70 90.57 3.07
CA ALA A 653 8.69 90.34 2.00
C ALA A 653 9.43 91.63 1.62
N PRO A 654 10.73 91.57 1.24
CA PRO A 654 11.58 90.37 1.12
C PRO A 654 12.28 89.99 2.44
N ALA A 655 12.40 88.69 2.71
CA ALA A 655 13.25 88.15 3.78
C ALA A 655 14.46 87.45 3.17
N GLN A 656 15.68 87.80 3.63
CA GLN A 656 16.92 87.20 3.18
C GLN A 656 17.57 86.43 4.33
N PHE A 657 17.78 85.12 4.13
CA PHE A 657 18.39 84.26 5.13
C PHE A 657 19.90 84.13 4.89
N ALA A 658 20.69 84.32 5.95
CA ALA A 658 22.11 83.98 5.98
C ALA A 658 22.28 82.46 5.93
N TYR A 659 21.42 81.73 6.64
CA TYR A 659 21.30 80.28 6.54
C TYR A 659 19.94 79.81 7.05
N CYS A 660 19.53 78.65 6.57
CA CYS A 660 18.48 77.79 7.13
C CYS A 660 19.04 76.37 7.10
N ARG A 661 19.24 75.72 8.26
CA ARG A 661 19.85 74.39 8.31
C ARG A 661 19.36 73.57 9.49
N VAL A 662 19.29 72.26 9.28
CA VAL A 662 19.18 71.26 10.34
C VAL A 662 20.55 71.10 10.99
N ARG A 663 20.63 71.32 12.31
CA ARG A 663 21.88 71.20 13.08
C ARG A 663 22.16 69.75 13.45
N THR A 664 21.18 69.12 14.07
CA THR A 664 21.27 67.74 14.55
C THR A 664 19.89 67.09 14.54
N VAL A 665 19.87 65.78 14.50
CA VAL A 665 18.68 64.95 14.76
C VAL A 665 19.04 64.06 15.94
N THR A 666 18.34 64.22 17.06
CA THR A 666 18.46 63.34 18.23
C THR A 666 17.51 62.16 18.07
N ASP A 667 17.40 61.29 19.08
CA ASP A 667 16.47 60.15 19.04
C ASP A 667 15.00 60.56 19.00
N THR A 668 14.67 61.81 19.36
CA THR A 668 13.28 62.27 19.46
C THR A 668 13.00 63.62 18.79
N GLU A 669 14.04 64.42 18.53
CA GLU A 669 13.90 65.82 18.12
C GLU A 669 14.81 66.19 16.94
N ILE A 670 14.33 67.09 16.09
CA ILE A 670 15.11 67.78 15.06
C ILE A 670 15.44 69.18 15.57
N GLU A 671 16.72 69.50 15.61
CA GLU A 671 17.20 70.85 15.92
C GLU A 671 17.40 71.64 14.62
N PHE A 672 16.58 72.66 14.41
CA PHE A 672 16.65 73.56 13.25
C PHE A 672 17.19 74.92 13.66
N SER A 673 18.07 75.50 12.83
CA SER A 673 18.58 76.85 13.03
C SER A 673 18.47 77.69 11.77
N TYR A 674 18.09 78.95 11.95
CA TYR A 674 18.04 79.92 10.87
C TYR A 674 18.49 81.30 11.36
N ARG A 675 18.95 82.13 10.43
CA ARG A 675 19.36 83.51 10.71
C ARG A 675 19.09 84.37 9.49
N CYS A 676 18.50 85.54 9.67
CA CYS A 676 18.34 86.52 8.61
C CYS A 676 19.62 87.35 8.41
N ASN A 677 19.89 87.81 7.19
CA ASN A 677 21.00 88.74 6.91
C ASN A 677 20.79 90.08 7.61
N ALA A 678 19.54 90.50 7.73
CA ALA A 678 19.08 91.67 8.47
C ALA A 678 17.66 91.41 8.99
N ALA A 679 17.29 92.08 10.09
CA ALA A 679 15.93 92.05 10.63
C ALA A 679 14.91 92.56 9.60
N SER A 680 13.78 91.86 9.49
CA SER A 680 12.60 92.32 8.74
C SER A 680 11.80 93.37 9.52
N SER A 681 10.64 93.81 8.99
CA SER A 681 9.75 94.73 9.71
C SER A 681 9.28 94.14 11.06
N PRO A 682 9.12 94.96 12.11
CA PRO A 682 8.68 94.49 13.43
C PRO A 682 7.46 93.56 13.36
N GLY A 683 7.52 92.40 14.00
CA GLY A 683 6.47 91.37 13.94
C GLY A 683 6.50 90.46 12.70
N GLY A 684 7.55 90.53 11.88
CA GLY A 684 7.75 89.64 10.74
C GLY A 684 7.91 88.17 11.17
N GLN A 685 7.26 87.26 10.43
CA GLN A 685 7.22 85.83 10.72
C GLN A 685 7.43 84.97 9.46
N VAL A 686 8.03 83.79 9.66
CA VAL A 686 8.18 82.74 8.65
C VAL A 686 7.57 81.42 9.16
N THR A 687 7.12 80.60 8.21
CA THR A 687 6.63 79.23 8.46
C THR A 687 7.45 78.24 7.62
N PHE A 688 7.85 77.13 8.24
CA PHE A 688 8.54 76.03 7.58
C PHE A 688 7.77 74.72 7.73
N ALA A 689 7.69 73.94 6.66
CA ALA A 689 7.34 72.53 6.70
C ALA A 689 8.61 71.68 6.66
N PHE A 690 8.58 70.60 7.43
CA PHE A 690 9.68 69.64 7.57
C PHE A 690 9.16 68.26 7.20
N GLU A 691 9.84 67.63 6.26
CA GLU A 691 9.64 66.24 5.90
C GLU A 691 10.90 65.48 6.29
N ALA A 692 10.79 64.58 7.26
CA ALA A 692 11.89 63.76 7.73
C ALA A 692 11.61 62.29 7.44
N GLN A 693 12.59 61.57 6.89
CA GLN A 693 12.46 60.17 6.56
C GLN A 693 13.69 59.38 7.02
N VAL A 694 13.46 58.25 7.67
CA VAL A 694 14.52 57.27 7.99
C VAL A 694 14.91 56.60 6.67
N ASN A 695 16.12 56.89 6.16
CA ASN A 695 16.55 56.47 4.82
C ASN A 695 18.01 56.06 4.73
#